data_AF-A0A816C5D8-F1
#
_entry.id   AF-A0A816C5D8-F1
#
_cell.length_a   1.000
_cell.length_b   1.000
_cell.length_c   1.000
_cell.angle_alpha   90.00
_cell.angle_beta   90.00
_cell.angle_gamma   90.00
#
_symmetry.space_group_name_H-M   'P 1'
#
loop_
_entity.id
_entity.type
_entity.pdbx_description
1 polymer ?
#
loop_
_entity_poly.entity_id
_entity_poly.type
_entity_poly.pdbx_seq_one_letter_code
_entity_poly.pdbx_strand_id
1 'polypeptide(L)'
;MFYFSQPPKSGFRLITLPRLLSVLVGIFVVTTIVLATLYGIKENRIPAATTVVTTIFPPSTTTPPSTTTPPLTTTTTTPLTTTAKAYYLIESIDETVEPCEDFYHFACGTWLKNARIPEDTGVQNIFNLLDTQLDFNIIDLLSPTPGNGAVEPKAVINARNLYKSCINETNIEIDGVELVLSIINTELGGWPILQGASWNVSTFNLSNLLLKLRKYDNGIVFSVATATDQKNVSVYDIGLGQGSLGLQEREYYNIETDVTAAYRQFMNDFASQLTNETSSIAADVLAIYLFEKNISQYHWTFYEQLLRVNETIQTIVGNLSNSFKSNFDFTNYLRQSYLIDNVTLLDTDIVSVSEVAYLVNLSLILEQTPARVVQNYLIWRFMMNRASSMPKRIRSTREQFDRVFYGISSEPARATTCANYVNNNMGFAVSRLYIRKYFDDNARNQSKELIKNIRSSMMTMLQQASWMDNESKQKAIDKAQAIYENIGYPDYVASDNITQLEKMYTEYVFNASYINNVLEMQRVNAQEDFRTLREVVDHRSWGDLPPTVVNAFYEPPTNALSFPAAILQMPYFNKDAPKYLNYGAIGMVIGHEITHGFDDDGRQYDKNGNRVPWWSNSTINQFNERKQCIIDQYSNYTLNGEQTQGENIADNGGIKSSFFASQSYACVENFENITRPKVLTDVHSLAQFRVLGPLSNFAEFDRVFNCIPGQGNSRVKKCANPAQYDFAFQSLPINRRRCIAFLPDNPNDKLCHCNRTKDEHLTMNEQWQSNEKCCEDIHTMKDSTKEQGLSLINRAPYVRCDIETDPSIVETILLYIWRIPRPSLIMQVTGGHKYFKLRGKMEVNFLDDFVKTKFKTHKN
;
A
#
# COMPACT_ATOMS: atom_id res chain seq x y z
N MET A 1 39.64 5.85 -34.21
CA MET A 1 40.10 5.93 -35.62
C MET A 1 38.88 6.03 -36.53
N PHE A 2 39.02 6.73 -37.66
CA PHE A 2 38.15 6.81 -38.85
C PHE A 2 37.52 5.45 -39.26
N TYR A 3 36.38 5.29 -39.96
CA TYR A 3 35.40 6.18 -40.63
C TYR A 3 34.11 5.34 -40.95
N PHE A 4 32.97 5.80 -41.49
CA PHE A 4 32.53 7.11 -42.02
C PHE A 4 31.00 7.36 -41.75
N SER A 5 30.19 7.70 -42.77
CA SER A 5 28.74 8.06 -42.72
C SER A 5 28.01 7.72 -44.04
N GLN A 6 26.66 7.78 -44.07
CA GLN A 6 25.77 8.42 -45.10
C GLN A 6 24.26 8.01 -44.88
N PRO A 7 23.24 8.74 -45.44
CA PRO A 7 22.02 9.13 -44.71
C PRO A 7 20.67 8.55 -45.26
N PRO A 8 19.50 8.84 -44.66
CA PRO A 8 18.22 8.23 -45.06
C PRO A 8 17.60 8.84 -46.33
N LYS A 9 16.93 8.00 -47.12
CA LYS A 9 16.20 8.42 -48.35
C LYS A 9 14.80 8.93 -48.02
N SER A 10 14.57 10.24 -48.17
CA SER A 10 13.24 10.84 -48.21
C SER A 10 12.59 10.64 -49.58
N GLY A 11 11.42 10.01 -49.61
CA GLY A 11 10.66 9.73 -50.84
C GLY A 11 9.35 10.49 -50.91
N PHE A 12 9.38 11.78 -51.27
CA PHE A 12 8.16 12.54 -51.56
C PHE A 12 7.50 12.00 -52.83
N ARG A 13 6.38 11.27 -52.68
CA ARG A 13 5.48 10.95 -53.80
C ARG A 13 4.56 12.15 -54.06
N LEU A 14 4.64 12.74 -55.25
CA LEU A 14 3.66 13.74 -55.68
C LEU A 14 2.24 13.16 -55.64
N ILE A 15 1.35 13.82 -54.89
CA ILE A 15 -0.07 13.49 -54.86
C ILE A 15 -0.69 14.00 -56.16
N THR A 16 -1.21 13.08 -56.98
CA THR A 16 -1.87 13.44 -58.24
C THR A 16 -3.18 14.20 -57.98
N LEU A 17 -3.46 15.20 -58.81
CA LEU A 17 -4.62 16.10 -58.69
C LEU A 17 -5.96 15.39 -58.37
N PRO A 18 -6.31 14.22 -58.95
CA PRO A 18 -7.55 13.51 -58.60
C PRO A 18 -7.66 13.11 -57.12
N ARG A 19 -6.55 12.72 -56.48
CA ARG A 19 -6.54 12.36 -55.05
C ARG A 19 -6.68 13.58 -54.15
N LEU A 20 -6.16 14.74 -54.57
CA LEU A 20 -6.38 16.00 -53.86
C LEU A 20 -7.88 16.38 -53.88
N LEU A 21 -8.53 16.23 -55.03
CA LEU A 21 -9.99 16.40 -55.14
C LEU A 21 -10.78 15.42 -54.27
N SER A 22 -10.40 14.14 -54.20
CA SER A 22 -11.07 13.17 -53.32
C SER A 22 -11.00 13.57 -51.85
N VAL A 23 -9.85 14.06 -51.38
CA VAL A 23 -9.66 14.54 -49.99
C VAL A 23 -10.47 15.82 -49.74
N LEU A 24 -10.47 16.77 -50.69
CA LEU A 24 -11.24 18.02 -50.56
C LEU A 24 -12.76 17.77 -50.54
N VAL A 25 -13.27 16.83 -51.35
CA VAL A 25 -14.67 16.41 -51.31
C VAL A 25 -14.99 15.73 -49.96
N GLY A 26 -14.11 14.88 -49.44
CA GLY A 26 -14.25 14.28 -48.10
C GLY A 26 -14.34 15.34 -46.99
N ILE A 27 -13.45 16.32 -47.00
CA ILE A 27 -13.46 17.44 -46.05
C ILE A 27 -14.75 18.26 -46.17
N PHE A 28 -15.23 18.53 -47.39
CA PHE A 28 -16.47 19.27 -47.62
C PHE A 28 -17.72 18.53 -47.11
N VAL A 29 -17.77 17.20 -47.28
CA VAL A 29 -18.85 16.36 -46.75
C VAL A 29 -18.83 16.33 -45.21
N VAL A 30 -17.66 16.19 -44.58
CA VAL A 30 -17.55 16.21 -43.12
C VAL A 30 -17.92 17.58 -42.55
N THR A 31 -17.45 18.69 -43.15
CA THR A 31 -17.81 20.04 -42.67
C THR A 31 -19.28 20.38 -42.89
N THR A 32 -19.92 19.92 -43.97
CA THR A 32 -21.38 20.11 -44.13
C THR A 32 -22.20 19.27 -43.15
N ILE A 33 -21.78 18.05 -42.80
CA ILE A 33 -22.42 17.26 -41.75
C ILE A 33 -22.29 17.93 -40.38
N VAL A 34 -21.08 18.42 -40.03
CA VAL A 34 -20.83 19.13 -38.75
C VAL A 34 -21.61 20.45 -38.67
N LEU A 35 -21.71 21.20 -39.77
CA LEU A 35 -22.53 22.42 -39.81
C LEU A 35 -24.03 22.11 -39.70
N ALA A 36 -24.50 20.99 -40.28
CA ALA A 36 -25.90 20.57 -40.16
C ALA A 36 -26.27 20.15 -38.73
N THR A 37 -25.40 19.42 -38.01
CA THR A 37 -25.64 19.09 -36.59
C THR A 37 -25.55 20.32 -35.69
N LEU A 38 -24.61 21.23 -35.91
CA LEU A 38 -24.54 22.50 -35.18
C LEU A 38 -25.75 23.42 -35.44
N TYR A 39 -26.33 23.39 -36.65
CA TYR A 39 -27.56 24.13 -36.94
C TYR A 39 -28.79 23.47 -36.29
N GLY A 40 -28.88 22.13 -36.31
CA GLY A 40 -29.97 21.39 -35.67
C GLY A 40 -30.04 21.54 -34.14
N ILE A 41 -28.91 21.80 -33.48
CA ILE A 41 -28.86 22.09 -32.03
C ILE A 41 -29.45 23.49 -31.70
N LYS A 42 -29.60 24.37 -32.70
CA LYS A 42 -29.99 25.78 -32.48
C LYS A 42 -31.50 26.05 -32.44
N GLU A 43 -32.36 25.08 -32.75
CA GLU A 43 -33.83 25.27 -32.78
C GLU A 43 -34.60 24.78 -31.53
N ASN A 44 -33.99 24.02 -30.61
CA ASN A 44 -34.65 23.66 -29.35
C ASN A 44 -34.66 24.83 -28.35
N ARG A 45 -35.61 25.75 -28.53
CA ARG A 45 -35.90 26.85 -27.59
C ARG A 45 -36.55 26.30 -26.31
N ILE A 46 -35.84 26.42 -25.19
CA ILE A 46 -36.42 26.27 -23.84
C ILE A 46 -37.19 27.57 -23.51
N PRO A 47 -38.46 27.51 -23.04
CA PRO A 47 -39.20 28.71 -22.62
C PRO A 47 -38.64 29.36 -21.35
N ALA A 48 -38.83 30.67 -21.22
CA ALA A 48 -38.25 31.48 -20.16
C ALA A 48 -38.80 31.16 -18.75
N ALA A 49 -37.99 31.48 -17.73
CA ALA A 49 -38.32 31.32 -16.33
C ALA A 49 -39.61 32.06 -15.93
N THR A 50 -40.46 31.41 -15.13
CA THR A 50 -41.60 32.04 -14.47
C THR A 50 -41.31 32.16 -12.98
N THR A 51 -41.55 33.35 -12.43
CA THR A 51 -41.28 33.75 -11.06
C THR A 51 -42.04 32.89 -10.04
N VAL A 52 -41.35 32.25 -9.10
CA VAL A 52 -41.98 31.62 -7.93
C VAL A 52 -41.99 32.62 -6.78
N VAL A 53 -43.19 33.01 -6.36
CA VAL A 53 -43.44 33.96 -5.28
C VAL A 53 -43.20 33.29 -3.92
N THR A 54 -42.39 33.91 -3.06
CA THR A 54 -42.24 33.55 -1.65
C THR A 54 -43.50 33.92 -0.87
N THR A 55 -44.42 32.96 -0.66
CA THR A 55 -45.54 33.13 0.27
C THR A 55 -45.16 32.68 1.68
N ILE A 56 -45.00 33.66 2.58
CA ILE A 56 -44.86 33.45 4.02
C ILE A 56 -46.23 33.00 4.58
N PHE A 57 -46.25 31.96 5.41
CA PHE A 57 -47.40 31.61 6.26
C PHE A 57 -46.96 31.44 7.74
N PRO A 58 -47.85 31.74 8.71
CA PRO A 58 -47.48 31.98 10.12
C PRO A 58 -47.34 30.68 10.95
N PRO A 59 -46.71 30.75 12.13
CA PRO A 59 -46.51 29.58 13.00
C PRO A 59 -47.84 29.09 13.60
N SER A 60 -48.06 27.77 13.55
CA SER A 60 -49.19 27.12 14.21
C SER A 60 -48.71 26.36 15.45
N THR A 61 -49.20 26.77 16.62
CA THR A 61 -48.91 26.16 17.92
C THR A 61 -49.84 24.98 18.20
N THR A 62 -49.31 23.77 18.34
CA THR A 62 -50.01 22.65 19.00
C THR A 62 -49.04 21.83 19.85
N THR A 63 -49.44 21.55 21.09
CA THR A 63 -48.69 20.81 22.11
C THR A 63 -48.57 19.31 21.82
N PRO A 64 -47.52 18.63 22.32
CA PRO A 64 -47.34 17.19 22.14
C PRO A 64 -48.21 16.37 23.12
N PRO A 65 -48.83 15.25 22.68
CA PRO A 65 -49.48 14.32 23.58
C PRO A 65 -48.48 13.33 24.20
N SER A 66 -48.61 13.09 25.50
CA SER A 66 -47.85 12.12 26.27
C SER A 66 -48.42 10.70 26.18
N THR A 67 -47.61 9.69 25.86
CA THR A 67 -47.98 8.26 26.03
C THR A 67 -46.79 7.38 26.47
N THR A 68 -46.79 7.07 27.77
CA THR A 68 -46.46 5.77 28.39
C THR A 68 -45.45 4.80 27.72
N THR A 69 -44.32 4.61 28.38
CA THR A 69 -43.34 3.53 28.14
C THR A 69 -43.88 2.14 28.52
N PRO A 70 -43.74 1.09 27.69
CA PRO A 70 -43.94 -0.30 28.10
C PRO A 70 -42.72 -0.84 28.89
N PRO A 71 -42.88 -1.88 29.73
CA PRO A 71 -41.79 -2.39 30.56
C PRO A 71 -40.74 -3.19 29.77
N LEU A 72 -39.48 -3.02 30.18
CA LEU A 72 -38.32 -3.68 29.61
C LEU A 72 -38.39 -5.21 29.82
N THR A 73 -38.57 -5.95 28.73
CA THR A 73 -38.41 -7.42 28.74
C THR A 73 -36.96 -7.75 28.40
N THR A 74 -36.25 -8.40 29.33
CA THR A 74 -34.86 -8.81 29.17
C THR A 74 -34.75 -9.97 28.18
N THR A 75 -34.58 -9.66 26.89
CA THR A 75 -34.07 -10.61 25.90
C THR A 75 -32.55 -10.69 26.02
N THR A 76 -32.03 -11.92 26.11
CA THR A 76 -30.60 -12.21 26.22
C THR A 76 -29.85 -11.71 24.98
N THR A 77 -28.88 -10.83 25.20
CA THR A 77 -28.01 -10.30 24.15
C THR A 77 -27.12 -11.39 23.55
N THR A 78 -27.46 -11.83 22.34
CA THR A 78 -26.52 -12.59 21.50
C THR A 78 -25.42 -11.63 21.01
N PRO A 79 -24.12 -11.98 21.03
CA PRO A 79 -23.06 -11.04 20.68
C PRO A 79 -23.14 -10.57 19.22
N LEU A 80 -23.11 -9.26 19.02
CA LEU A 80 -23.26 -8.56 17.73
C LEU A 80 -22.02 -8.66 16.81
N THR A 81 -21.24 -9.73 16.89
CA THR A 81 -19.86 -9.79 16.38
C THR A 81 -19.64 -10.64 15.12
N THR A 82 -20.58 -11.48 14.68
CA THR A 82 -20.50 -12.20 13.39
C THR A 82 -21.35 -11.55 12.31
N THR A 83 -22.58 -11.13 12.64
CA THR A 83 -23.54 -10.55 11.70
C THR A 83 -23.01 -9.29 11.01
N ALA A 84 -22.47 -8.32 11.76
CA ALA A 84 -21.90 -7.09 11.21
C ALA A 84 -20.66 -7.35 10.31
N LYS A 85 -19.94 -8.46 10.51
CA LYS A 85 -18.76 -8.83 9.71
C LYS A 85 -19.11 -9.47 8.38
N ALA A 86 -20.26 -10.17 8.32
CA ALA A 86 -20.82 -10.64 7.05
C ALA A 86 -21.47 -9.48 6.28
N TYR A 87 -22.10 -8.55 7.00
CA TYR A 87 -22.83 -7.40 6.45
C TYR A 87 -21.98 -6.54 5.48
N TYR A 88 -20.77 -6.12 5.90
CA TYR A 88 -19.86 -5.33 5.06
C TYR A 88 -19.48 -6.02 3.72
N LEU A 89 -19.39 -7.35 3.71
CA LEU A 89 -19.04 -8.11 2.51
C LEU A 89 -20.24 -8.28 1.58
N ILE A 90 -21.41 -8.56 2.15
CA ILE A 90 -22.67 -8.69 1.41
C ILE A 90 -23.04 -7.35 0.74
N GLU A 91 -22.83 -6.21 1.42
CA GLU A 91 -23.07 -4.88 0.85
C GLU A 91 -22.03 -4.46 -0.23
N SER A 92 -20.92 -5.18 -0.36
CA SER A 92 -19.89 -4.88 -1.38
C SER A 92 -20.07 -5.67 -2.68
N ILE A 93 -20.56 -6.90 -2.59
CA ILE A 93 -20.67 -7.86 -3.70
C ILE A 93 -21.76 -7.46 -4.69
N ASP A 94 -21.50 -7.67 -5.98
CA ASP A 94 -22.49 -7.60 -7.06
C ASP A 94 -22.69 -8.99 -7.67
N GLU A 95 -23.70 -9.71 -7.18
CA GLU A 95 -24.06 -11.06 -7.65
C GLU A 95 -24.56 -11.10 -9.11
N THR A 96 -24.70 -9.95 -9.79
CA THR A 96 -25.05 -9.91 -11.22
C THR A 96 -23.84 -10.09 -12.15
N VAL A 97 -22.62 -10.06 -11.60
CA VAL A 97 -21.37 -10.27 -12.34
C VAL A 97 -20.84 -11.68 -12.08
N GLU A 98 -20.50 -12.41 -13.15
CA GLU A 98 -19.93 -13.75 -13.02
C GLU A 98 -18.49 -13.68 -12.45
N PRO A 99 -18.18 -14.32 -11.31
CA PRO A 99 -16.86 -14.23 -10.67
C PRO A 99 -15.69 -14.72 -11.54
N CYS A 100 -15.94 -15.61 -12.50
CA CYS A 100 -14.93 -16.05 -13.46
C CYS A 100 -14.69 -15.06 -14.61
N GLU A 101 -15.63 -14.17 -14.91
CA GLU A 101 -15.47 -13.12 -15.93
C GLU A 101 -14.75 -11.89 -15.36
N ASP A 102 -15.28 -11.32 -14.26
CA ASP A 102 -14.67 -10.20 -13.56
C ASP A 102 -14.87 -10.32 -12.05
N PHE A 103 -13.85 -10.86 -11.37
CA PHE A 103 -13.91 -11.04 -9.92
C PHE A 103 -13.88 -9.73 -9.14
N TYR A 104 -13.35 -8.63 -9.71
CA TYR A 104 -13.32 -7.34 -9.03
C TYR A 104 -14.72 -6.71 -9.00
N HIS A 105 -15.41 -6.66 -10.14
CA HIS A 105 -16.79 -6.19 -10.18
C HIS A 105 -17.74 -7.13 -9.43
N PHE A 106 -17.52 -8.46 -9.43
CA PHE A 106 -18.25 -9.36 -8.54
C PHE A 106 -18.03 -9.03 -7.05
N ALA A 107 -16.78 -8.83 -6.60
CA ALA A 107 -16.49 -8.64 -5.18
C ALA A 107 -16.79 -7.22 -4.66
N CYS A 108 -16.74 -6.20 -5.53
CA CYS A 108 -16.79 -4.78 -5.16
C CYS A 108 -17.86 -3.96 -5.89
N GLY A 109 -18.60 -4.53 -6.84
CA GLY A 109 -19.49 -3.79 -7.75
C GLY A 109 -20.62 -3.02 -7.07
N THR A 110 -21.14 -3.51 -5.94
CA THR A 110 -22.15 -2.77 -5.15
C THR A 110 -21.50 -1.67 -4.32
N TRP A 111 -20.29 -1.89 -3.79
CA TRP A 111 -19.52 -0.83 -3.15
C TRP A 111 -19.20 0.30 -4.13
N LEU A 112 -18.74 -0.02 -5.35
CA LEU A 112 -18.42 0.96 -6.40
C LEU A 112 -19.62 1.82 -6.82
N LYS A 113 -20.85 1.27 -6.80
CA LYS A 113 -22.09 2.03 -7.10
C LYS A 113 -22.48 2.99 -5.97
N ASN A 114 -22.14 2.66 -4.72
CA ASN A 114 -22.61 3.35 -3.53
C ASN A 114 -21.56 4.32 -2.94
N ALA A 115 -20.27 4.03 -3.12
CA ALA A 115 -19.17 4.82 -2.62
C ALA A 115 -19.23 6.26 -3.18
N ARG A 116 -18.93 7.22 -2.31
CA ARG A 116 -18.75 8.62 -2.67
C ARG A 116 -17.29 8.96 -2.46
N ILE A 117 -16.68 9.56 -3.46
CA ILE A 117 -15.35 10.14 -3.35
C ILE A 117 -15.48 11.44 -2.57
N PRO A 118 -14.78 11.63 -1.43
CA PRO A 118 -14.78 12.87 -0.70
C PRO A 118 -14.23 14.03 -1.54
N GLU A 119 -14.82 15.20 -1.35
CA GLU A 119 -14.46 16.43 -2.05
C GLU A 119 -13.03 16.91 -1.72
N ASP A 120 -12.45 16.47 -0.61
CA ASP A 120 -11.14 16.88 -0.10
C ASP A 120 -10.01 15.87 -0.33
N THR A 121 -10.31 14.62 -0.72
CA THR A 121 -9.30 13.58 -0.96
C THR A 121 -9.15 13.17 -2.43
N GLY A 122 -10.20 13.32 -3.26
CA GLY A 122 -10.18 12.96 -4.69
C GLY A 122 -10.12 11.46 -4.99
N VAL A 123 -9.88 10.63 -3.97
CA VAL A 123 -9.90 9.16 -4.03
C VAL A 123 -10.62 8.61 -2.80
N GLN A 124 -11.30 7.47 -2.98
CA GLN A 124 -11.85 6.70 -1.88
C GLN A 124 -11.49 5.23 -2.05
N ASN A 125 -10.91 4.64 -1.02
CA ASN A 125 -10.65 3.23 -0.92
C ASN A 125 -10.70 2.76 0.56
N ILE A 126 -10.33 1.51 0.84
CA ILE A 126 -10.43 0.99 2.21
C ILE A 126 -9.32 1.48 3.15
N PHE A 127 -8.12 1.80 2.65
CA PHE A 127 -7.12 2.51 3.43
C PHE A 127 -7.60 3.92 3.79
N ASN A 128 -8.13 4.69 2.82
CA ASN A 128 -8.63 6.05 3.09
C ASN A 128 -9.78 6.08 4.12
N LEU A 129 -10.61 5.03 4.17
CA LEU A 129 -11.64 4.88 5.23
C LEU A 129 -11.00 4.71 6.62
N LEU A 130 -9.89 3.99 6.72
CA LEU A 130 -9.16 3.80 7.97
C LEU A 130 -8.32 5.01 8.35
N ASP A 131 -7.70 5.69 7.39
CA ASP A 131 -7.00 6.97 7.61
C ASP A 131 -8.00 8.00 8.14
N THR A 132 -9.15 8.18 7.48
CA THR A 132 -10.23 9.07 7.95
C THR A 132 -10.64 8.76 9.40
N GLN A 133 -10.78 7.48 9.74
CA GLN A 133 -11.12 7.06 11.11
C GLN A 133 -9.96 7.27 12.10
N LEU A 134 -8.71 7.07 11.67
CA LEU A 134 -7.50 7.34 12.44
C LEU A 134 -7.37 8.83 12.72
N ASP A 135 -7.58 9.69 11.72
CA ASP A 135 -7.53 11.14 11.84
C ASP A 135 -8.54 11.64 12.89
N PHE A 136 -9.79 11.16 12.85
CA PHE A 136 -10.77 11.45 13.90
C PHE A 136 -10.34 10.96 15.29
N ASN A 137 -9.72 9.78 15.38
CA ASN A 137 -9.16 9.28 16.64
C ASN A 137 -8.01 10.17 17.14
N ILE A 138 -7.12 10.64 16.25
CA ILE A 138 -6.00 11.53 16.60
C ILE A 138 -6.51 12.92 17.02
N ILE A 139 -7.51 13.47 16.32
CA ILE A 139 -8.19 14.72 16.70
C ILE A 139 -8.76 14.62 18.11
N ASP A 140 -9.52 13.54 18.42
CA ASP A 140 -10.09 13.30 19.75
C ASP A 140 -9.01 13.08 20.82
N LEU A 141 -7.89 12.45 20.47
CA LEU A 141 -6.75 12.27 21.38
C LEU A 141 -6.00 13.56 21.67
N LEU A 142 -5.83 14.47 20.70
CA LEU A 142 -5.05 15.71 20.82
C LEU A 142 -5.87 16.91 21.35
N SER A 143 -7.16 16.97 21.07
CA SER A 143 -8.03 18.12 21.41
C SER A 143 -8.20 18.40 22.92
N PRO A 144 -8.26 17.40 23.83
CA PRO A 144 -8.36 17.65 25.26
C PRO A 144 -7.22 18.50 25.82
N THR A 145 -7.57 19.37 26.77
CA THR A 145 -6.58 19.96 27.69
C THR A 145 -6.45 19.01 28.89
N PRO A 146 -5.23 18.77 29.43
CA PRO A 146 -5.05 17.83 30.53
C PRO A 146 -6.01 18.12 31.69
N GLY A 147 -6.77 17.11 32.10
CA GLY A 147 -7.62 17.22 33.29
C GLY A 147 -6.76 17.43 34.53
N ASN A 148 -7.21 18.29 35.44
CA ASN A 148 -6.49 18.62 36.68
C ASN A 148 -6.11 17.33 37.46
N GLY A 149 -4.82 16.95 37.38
CA GLY A 149 -4.27 15.77 38.06
C GLY A 149 -3.57 14.74 37.17
N ALA A 150 -3.76 14.76 35.84
CA ALA A 150 -3.05 13.86 34.93
C ALA A 150 -1.67 14.41 34.55
N VAL A 151 -0.59 13.73 34.96
CA VAL A 151 0.78 14.04 34.52
C VAL A 151 1.03 13.38 33.16
N GLU A 152 0.88 14.13 32.07
CA GLU A 152 1.26 13.66 30.73
C GLU A 152 2.78 13.84 30.48
N PRO A 153 3.39 12.99 29.63
CA PRO A 153 4.76 13.21 29.13
C PRO A 153 4.91 14.57 28.43
N LYS A 154 6.08 15.20 28.54
CA LYS A 154 6.41 16.44 27.81
C LYS A 154 6.29 16.23 26.30
N ALA A 155 6.71 15.07 25.77
CA ALA A 155 6.49 14.67 24.39
C ALA A 155 5.00 14.76 23.95
N VAL A 156 4.07 14.31 24.80
CA VAL A 156 2.62 14.37 24.54
C VAL A 156 2.10 15.81 24.65
N ILE A 157 2.55 16.56 25.65
CA ILE A 157 2.22 17.99 25.82
C ILE A 157 2.69 18.79 24.60
N ASN A 158 3.88 18.51 24.07
CA ASN A 158 4.41 19.10 22.85
C ASN A 158 3.53 18.79 21.63
N ALA A 159 3.11 17.52 21.43
CA ALA A 159 2.20 17.15 20.36
C ALA A 159 0.85 17.89 20.44
N ARG A 160 0.28 18.02 21.66
CA ARG A 160 -0.92 18.83 21.90
C ARG A 160 -0.70 20.31 21.61
N ASN A 161 0.45 20.88 21.99
CA ASN A 161 0.76 22.30 21.77
C ASN A 161 0.93 22.61 20.28
N LEU A 162 1.61 21.73 19.54
CA LEU A 162 1.73 21.83 18.08
C LEU A 162 0.36 21.81 17.40
N TYR A 163 -0.50 20.83 17.77
CA TYR A 163 -1.88 20.76 17.29
C TYR A 163 -2.67 22.04 17.61
N LYS A 164 -2.61 22.53 18.86
CA LYS A 164 -3.28 23.75 19.31
C LYS A 164 -2.83 25.01 18.57
N SER A 165 -1.53 25.14 18.25
CA SER A 165 -1.05 26.26 17.43
C SER A 165 -1.55 26.16 15.98
N CYS A 166 -1.58 24.95 15.42
CA CYS A 166 -2.01 24.71 14.04
C CYS A 166 -3.50 25.00 13.80
N ILE A 167 -4.38 24.61 14.73
CA ILE A 167 -5.84 24.83 14.60
C ILE A 167 -6.26 26.28 14.89
N ASN A 168 -5.40 27.08 15.53
CA ASN A 168 -5.73 28.46 15.89
C ASN A 168 -5.46 29.41 14.70
N GLU A 169 -6.37 29.38 13.72
CA GLU A 169 -6.30 30.23 12.53
C GLU A 169 -6.22 31.73 12.88
N THR A 170 -6.84 32.18 13.97
CA THR A 170 -6.75 33.57 14.45
C THR A 170 -5.30 33.97 14.76
N ASN A 171 -4.53 33.12 15.42
CA ASN A 171 -3.11 33.40 15.66
C ASN A 171 -2.30 33.36 14.36
N ILE A 172 -2.62 32.46 13.43
CA ILE A 172 -1.92 32.37 12.14
C ILE A 172 -2.14 33.63 11.30
N GLU A 173 -3.35 34.20 11.30
CA GLU A 173 -3.63 35.48 10.64
C GLU A 173 -2.89 36.66 11.32
N ILE A 174 -2.71 36.63 12.65
CA ILE A 174 -1.96 37.64 13.42
C ILE A 174 -0.46 37.55 13.17
N ASP A 175 0.12 36.34 13.21
CA ASP A 175 1.54 36.09 12.88
C ASP A 175 1.85 36.50 11.42
N GLY A 176 0.86 36.31 10.54
CA GLY A 176 0.95 36.72 9.15
C GLY A 176 2.01 35.92 8.37
N VAL A 177 2.75 36.64 7.53
CA VAL A 177 3.89 36.11 6.76
C VAL A 177 5.22 36.75 7.16
N GLU A 178 5.17 37.76 8.04
CA GLU A 178 6.27 38.69 8.31
C GLU A 178 7.49 38.00 8.93
N LEU A 179 7.28 36.97 9.76
CA LEU A 179 8.36 36.15 10.30
C LEU A 179 9.20 35.52 9.17
N VAL A 180 8.54 34.88 8.20
CA VAL A 180 9.22 34.16 7.12
C VAL A 180 9.83 35.13 6.12
N LEU A 181 9.15 36.25 5.84
CA LEU A 181 9.71 37.35 5.04
C LEU A 181 10.93 37.99 5.73
N SER A 182 10.93 38.09 7.07
CA SER A 182 12.08 38.57 7.84
C SER A 182 13.28 37.64 7.69
N ILE A 183 13.10 36.32 7.86
CA ILE A 183 14.15 35.31 7.62
C ILE A 183 14.66 35.39 6.18
N ILE A 184 13.76 35.50 5.19
CA ILE A 184 14.14 35.66 3.78
C ILE A 184 15.02 36.89 3.57
N ASN A 185 14.62 38.04 4.10
CA ASN A 185 15.32 39.31 3.89
C ASN A 185 16.62 39.44 4.69
N THR A 186 16.67 38.92 5.92
CA THR A 186 17.83 39.07 6.82
C THR A 186 18.83 37.93 6.70
N GLU A 187 18.37 36.70 6.48
CA GLU A 187 19.22 35.52 6.41
C GLU A 187 19.40 35.02 4.98
N LEU A 188 18.33 34.85 4.20
CA LEU A 188 18.38 34.19 2.89
C LEU A 188 18.70 35.13 1.70
N GLY A 189 18.94 36.42 1.93
CA GLY A 189 19.39 37.36 0.90
C GLY A 189 18.28 38.00 0.06
N GLY A 190 17.04 38.00 0.55
CA GLY A 190 15.88 38.62 -0.09
C GLY A 190 15.19 37.74 -1.14
N TRP A 191 14.11 38.27 -1.73
CA TRP A 191 13.34 37.59 -2.78
C TRP A 191 13.11 38.54 -3.95
N PRO A 192 13.88 38.42 -5.05
CA PRO A 192 13.84 39.37 -6.15
C PRO A 192 12.45 39.59 -6.77
N ILE A 193 11.59 38.56 -6.80
CA ILE A 193 10.21 38.66 -7.32
C ILE A 193 9.33 39.62 -6.51
N LEU A 194 9.59 39.77 -5.20
CA LEU A 194 8.85 40.71 -4.34
C LEU A 194 9.48 42.11 -4.34
N GLN A 195 10.80 42.16 -4.52
CA GLN A 195 11.62 43.37 -4.40
C GLN A 195 11.87 44.08 -5.75
N GLY A 196 11.51 43.46 -6.87
CA GLY A 196 11.70 44.00 -8.22
C GLY A 196 13.16 44.40 -8.48
N ALA A 197 13.37 45.64 -8.94
CA ALA A 197 14.69 46.20 -9.21
C ALA A 197 15.50 46.60 -7.95
N SER A 198 14.90 46.58 -6.75
CA SER A 198 15.60 46.92 -5.51
C SER A 198 16.45 45.78 -4.92
N TRP A 199 16.27 44.55 -5.42
CA TRP A 199 17.09 43.42 -4.99
C TRP A 199 18.54 43.56 -5.47
N ASN A 200 19.48 43.58 -4.52
CA ASN A 200 20.90 43.74 -4.85
C ASN A 200 21.54 42.41 -5.27
N VAL A 201 21.78 42.24 -6.56
CA VAL A 201 22.48 41.06 -7.11
C VAL A 201 23.89 40.87 -6.54
N SER A 202 24.56 41.94 -6.06
CA SER A 202 25.93 41.85 -5.54
C SER A 202 26.04 41.13 -4.19
N THR A 203 24.93 40.89 -3.49
CA THR A 203 24.90 40.13 -2.23
C THR A 203 24.58 38.64 -2.43
N PHE A 204 24.32 38.21 -3.67
CA PHE A 204 24.04 36.81 -3.97
C PHE A 204 25.27 35.93 -3.77
N ASN A 205 25.11 34.83 -3.01
CA ASN A 205 26.10 33.78 -2.90
C ASN A 205 25.38 32.42 -2.79
N LEU A 206 25.49 31.61 -3.85
CA LEU A 206 24.76 30.35 -3.97
C LEU A 206 25.10 29.36 -2.83
N SER A 207 26.38 29.14 -2.55
CA SER A 207 26.81 28.18 -1.51
C SER A 207 26.31 28.58 -0.13
N ASN A 208 26.39 29.87 0.24
CA ASN A 208 25.88 30.39 1.50
C ASN A 208 24.35 30.27 1.60
N LEU A 209 23.62 30.51 0.50
CA LEU A 209 22.17 30.34 0.47
C LEU A 209 21.77 28.88 0.67
N LEU A 210 22.40 27.94 -0.07
CA LEU A 210 22.11 26.51 0.07
C LEU A 210 22.42 26.00 1.50
N LEU A 211 23.54 26.43 2.09
CA LEU A 211 23.88 26.10 3.48
C LEU A 211 22.83 26.60 4.47
N LYS A 212 22.27 27.80 4.27
CA LYS A 212 21.20 28.35 5.11
C LYS A 212 19.86 27.64 4.89
N LEU A 213 19.54 27.26 3.65
CA LEU A 213 18.32 26.51 3.34
C LEU A 213 18.35 25.09 3.93
N ARG A 214 19.52 24.43 3.93
CA ARG A 214 19.71 23.11 4.55
C ARG A 214 19.39 23.12 6.05
N LYS A 215 19.62 24.24 6.76
CA LYS A 215 19.22 24.42 8.18
C LYS A 215 17.73 24.33 8.46
N TYR A 216 16.89 24.44 7.43
CA TYR A 216 15.44 24.31 7.54
C TYR A 216 14.93 23.10 6.74
N ASP A 217 15.79 22.08 6.60
CA ASP A 217 15.52 20.84 5.90
C ASP A 217 15.09 20.99 4.42
N ASN A 218 15.85 21.79 3.67
CA ASN A 218 15.60 22.01 2.23
C ASN A 218 16.77 21.54 1.35
N GLY A 219 16.75 20.28 0.94
CA GLY A 219 17.55 19.74 -0.19
C GLY A 219 17.03 20.21 -1.55
N ILE A 220 17.01 21.53 -1.79
CA ILE A 220 16.59 22.11 -3.08
C ILE A 220 17.78 22.07 -4.04
N VAL A 221 17.49 21.82 -5.33
CA VAL A 221 18.42 21.49 -6.43
C VAL A 221 19.27 20.23 -6.24
N PHE A 222 19.79 19.92 -5.07
CA PHE A 222 20.38 18.62 -4.79
C PHE A 222 20.08 18.18 -3.36
N SER A 223 20.01 16.87 -3.13
CA SER A 223 19.77 16.30 -1.81
C SER A 223 21.08 15.92 -1.14
N VAL A 224 21.14 16.12 0.18
CA VAL A 224 22.16 15.60 1.08
C VAL A 224 21.43 15.08 2.31
N ALA A 225 21.54 13.78 2.55
CA ALA A 225 20.96 13.08 3.69
C ALA A 225 21.92 11.98 4.15
N THR A 226 21.87 11.63 5.43
CA THR A 226 22.55 10.46 5.98
C THR A 226 21.68 9.23 5.78
N ALA A 227 22.25 8.15 5.25
CA ALA A 227 21.55 6.88 5.02
C ALA A 227 22.41 5.70 5.47
N THR A 228 21.83 4.49 5.57
CA THR A 228 22.62 3.27 5.78
C THR A 228 23.37 2.89 4.51
N ASP A 229 24.67 2.56 4.62
CA ASP A 229 25.46 2.11 3.47
C ASP A 229 24.87 0.80 2.94
N GLN A 230 24.34 0.83 1.72
CA GLN A 230 23.65 -0.33 1.14
C GLN A 230 24.52 -1.58 1.00
N LYS A 231 25.86 -1.45 0.95
CA LYS A 231 26.80 -2.59 0.87
C LYS A 231 27.24 -3.09 2.25
N ASN A 232 27.17 -2.23 3.26
CA ASN A 232 27.50 -2.52 4.66
C ASN A 232 26.53 -1.79 5.59
N VAL A 233 25.32 -2.34 5.75
CA VAL A 233 24.23 -1.65 6.47
C VAL A 233 24.48 -1.43 7.96
N SER A 234 25.60 -1.91 8.50
CA SER A 234 26.03 -1.62 9.89
C SER A 234 26.70 -0.26 10.06
N VAL A 235 26.86 0.53 8.99
CA VAL A 235 27.36 1.91 9.06
C VAL A 235 26.46 2.86 8.27
N TYR A 236 26.52 4.14 8.63
CA TYR A 236 25.91 5.22 7.87
C TYR A 236 26.89 5.81 6.84
N ASP A 237 26.37 6.24 5.70
CA ASP A 237 27.08 7.04 4.70
C ASP A 237 26.29 8.32 4.35
N ILE A 238 26.87 9.15 3.49
CA ILE A 238 26.27 10.40 3.01
C ILE A 238 25.72 10.18 1.60
N GLY A 239 24.40 10.20 1.45
CA GLY A 239 23.75 10.25 0.15
C GLY A 239 23.89 11.64 -0.48
N LEU A 240 24.41 11.71 -1.71
CA LEU A 240 24.44 12.91 -2.54
C LEU A 240 23.78 12.62 -3.89
N GLY A 241 22.69 13.32 -4.19
CA GLY A 241 21.88 13.02 -5.38
C GLY A 241 20.96 14.15 -5.80
N GLN A 242 20.01 13.84 -6.68
CA GLN A 242 19.06 14.83 -7.19
C GLN A 242 18.16 15.40 -6.08
N GLY A 243 17.89 16.71 -6.15
CA GLY A 243 16.94 17.39 -5.24
C GLY A 243 15.52 17.26 -5.79
N SER A 244 14.49 17.49 -4.96
CA SER A 244 13.09 17.35 -5.40
C SER A 244 12.67 18.43 -6.40
N LEU A 245 11.71 18.13 -7.29
CA LEU A 245 11.01 19.08 -8.17
C LEU A 245 9.71 19.58 -7.53
N GLY A 246 9.21 20.74 -7.96
CA GLY A 246 7.94 21.30 -7.48
C GLY A 246 6.71 20.52 -7.93
N LEU A 247 6.76 19.94 -9.14
CA LEU A 247 5.77 18.98 -9.64
C LEU A 247 6.15 17.51 -9.36
N GLN A 248 7.14 17.30 -8.49
CA GLN A 248 7.70 16.01 -8.06
C GLN A 248 8.41 15.22 -9.18
N GLU A 249 7.73 14.92 -10.28
CA GLU A 249 8.25 14.10 -11.39
C GLU A 249 8.67 14.93 -12.61
N ARG A 250 9.69 14.46 -13.34
CA ARG A 250 10.21 15.14 -14.54
C ARG A 250 9.21 15.13 -15.70
N GLU A 251 8.34 14.11 -15.77
CA GLU A 251 7.38 13.90 -16.85
C GLU A 251 6.40 15.07 -17.00
N TYR A 252 6.02 15.71 -15.89
CA TYR A 252 5.18 16.93 -15.91
C TYR A 252 5.82 18.08 -16.68
N TYR A 253 7.15 18.17 -16.72
CA TYR A 253 7.87 19.25 -17.41
C TYR A 253 8.08 18.98 -18.90
N ASN A 254 7.88 17.74 -19.37
CA ASN A 254 8.13 17.36 -20.76
C ASN A 254 7.07 17.93 -21.73
N ILE A 255 5.82 18.05 -21.28
CA ILE A 255 4.68 18.57 -22.05
C ILE A 255 3.98 19.71 -21.31
N GLU A 256 3.37 20.63 -22.06
CA GLU A 256 2.54 21.68 -21.46
C GLU A 256 1.12 21.15 -21.23
N THR A 257 0.61 21.30 -20.02
CA THR A 257 -0.66 20.74 -19.52
C THR A 257 -1.38 21.74 -18.61
N ASP A 258 -2.61 21.44 -18.23
CA ASP A 258 -3.34 22.23 -17.23
C ASP A 258 -2.61 22.25 -15.87
N VAL A 259 -1.87 21.18 -15.53
CA VAL A 259 -1.03 21.10 -14.32
C VAL A 259 0.15 22.06 -14.37
N THR A 260 0.89 22.13 -15.48
CA THR A 260 2.02 23.09 -15.61
C THR A 260 1.53 24.54 -15.69
N ALA A 261 0.36 24.77 -16.28
CA ALA A 261 -0.30 26.07 -16.25
C ALA A 261 -0.71 26.48 -14.82
N ALA A 262 -1.38 25.58 -14.08
CA ALA A 262 -1.77 25.81 -12.69
C ALA A 262 -0.57 26.03 -11.77
N TYR A 263 0.55 25.35 -12.01
CA TYR A 263 1.77 25.52 -11.21
C TYR A 263 2.40 26.91 -11.37
N ARG A 264 2.44 27.45 -12.60
CA ARG A 264 2.85 28.85 -12.83
C ARG A 264 1.84 29.84 -12.26
N GLN A 265 0.54 29.55 -12.38
CA GLN A 265 -0.52 30.38 -11.81
C GLN A 265 -0.38 30.48 -10.27
N PHE A 266 -0.11 29.35 -9.61
CA PHE A 266 0.18 29.29 -8.18
C PHE A 266 1.35 30.19 -7.78
N MET A 267 2.49 30.15 -8.50
CA MET A 267 3.61 31.08 -8.24
C MET A 267 3.19 32.55 -8.38
N ASN A 268 2.45 32.89 -9.43
CA ASN A 268 1.99 34.26 -9.71
C ASN A 268 1.07 34.77 -8.59
N ASP A 269 0.07 33.97 -8.21
CA ASP A 269 -0.91 34.34 -7.19
C ASP A 269 -0.26 34.43 -5.81
N PHE A 270 0.59 33.46 -5.45
CA PHE A 270 1.34 33.47 -4.20
C PHE A 270 2.22 34.72 -4.06
N ALA A 271 2.98 35.08 -5.09
CA ALA A 271 3.80 36.30 -5.09
C ALA A 271 2.93 37.58 -5.03
N SER A 272 1.80 37.59 -5.73
CA SER A 272 0.86 38.72 -5.73
C SER A 272 0.15 38.95 -4.38
N GLN A 273 0.07 37.94 -3.52
CA GLN A 273 -0.40 38.10 -2.12
C GLN A 273 0.66 38.69 -1.18
N LEU A 274 1.90 38.89 -1.64
CA LEU A 274 3.05 39.29 -0.83
C LEU A 274 3.71 40.61 -1.27
N THR A 275 3.37 41.16 -2.44
CA THR A 275 3.88 42.46 -2.90
C THR A 275 2.85 43.22 -3.73
N ASN A 276 2.94 44.55 -3.69
CA ASN A 276 2.24 45.44 -4.63
C ASN A 276 3.04 45.63 -5.94
N GLU A 277 4.30 45.22 -5.99
CA GLU A 277 5.17 45.31 -7.18
C GLU A 277 4.91 44.13 -8.12
N THR A 278 3.85 44.25 -8.92
CA THR A 278 3.39 43.16 -9.80
C THR A 278 4.05 43.13 -11.17
N SER A 279 4.82 44.17 -11.56
CA SER A 279 5.27 44.36 -12.95
C SER A 279 6.23 43.29 -13.47
N SER A 280 6.98 42.64 -12.57
CA SER A 280 7.99 41.64 -12.91
C SER A 280 7.59 40.19 -12.60
N ILE A 281 6.49 39.98 -11.86
CA ILE A 281 6.09 38.66 -11.33
C ILE A 281 5.96 37.63 -12.45
N ALA A 282 5.16 37.91 -13.49
CA ALA A 282 4.91 36.94 -14.57
C ALA A 282 6.17 36.56 -15.35
N ALA A 283 7.13 37.49 -15.50
CA ALA A 283 8.39 37.23 -16.17
C ALA A 283 9.34 36.39 -15.31
N ASP A 284 9.42 36.70 -14.01
CA ASP A 284 10.19 35.92 -13.04
C ASP A 284 9.61 34.51 -12.89
N VAL A 285 8.29 34.34 -12.79
CA VAL A 285 7.60 33.03 -12.72
C VAL A 285 7.91 32.17 -13.95
N LEU A 286 7.86 32.76 -15.15
CA LEU A 286 8.24 32.03 -16.37
C LEU A 286 9.72 31.61 -16.33
N ALA A 287 10.61 32.46 -15.84
CA ALA A 287 12.03 32.13 -15.69
C ALA A 287 12.28 31.02 -14.65
N ILE A 288 11.59 31.05 -13.51
CA ILE A 288 11.62 30.00 -12.47
C ILE A 288 11.18 28.65 -13.07
N TYR A 289 10.04 28.63 -13.77
CA TYR A 289 9.52 27.41 -14.41
C TYR A 289 10.45 26.86 -15.49
N LEU A 290 11.00 27.72 -16.36
CA LEU A 290 11.94 27.30 -17.40
C LEU A 290 13.28 26.80 -16.81
N PHE A 291 13.74 27.36 -15.69
CA PHE A 291 14.89 26.88 -14.96
C PHE A 291 14.65 25.49 -14.35
N GLU A 292 13.54 25.29 -13.64
CA GLU A 292 13.17 23.97 -13.08
C GLU A 292 12.96 22.93 -14.19
N LYS A 293 12.31 23.31 -15.29
CA LYS A 293 12.17 22.48 -16.49
C LYS A 293 13.52 22.05 -17.06
N ASN A 294 14.51 22.94 -17.16
CA ASN A 294 15.85 22.61 -17.63
C ASN A 294 16.56 21.60 -16.71
N ILE A 295 16.43 21.77 -15.40
CA ILE A 295 16.98 20.87 -14.39
C ILE A 295 16.32 19.47 -14.47
N SER A 296 15.01 19.41 -14.64
CA SER A 296 14.24 18.15 -14.69
C SER A 296 14.65 17.21 -15.84
N GLN A 297 15.21 17.74 -16.94
CA GLN A 297 15.66 16.92 -18.08
C GLN A 297 16.82 15.98 -17.74
N TYR A 298 17.50 16.22 -16.62
CA TYR A 298 18.61 15.39 -16.14
C TYR A 298 18.25 14.54 -14.91
N HIS A 299 17.00 14.62 -14.42
CA HIS A 299 16.52 13.76 -13.34
C HIS A 299 16.37 12.32 -13.82
N TRP A 300 16.66 11.37 -12.94
CA TRP A 300 16.11 10.03 -13.03
C TRP A 300 14.67 10.03 -12.49
N THR A 301 13.79 9.23 -13.08
CA THR A 301 12.51 8.89 -12.40
C THR A 301 12.79 8.02 -11.19
N PHE A 302 11.84 7.93 -10.25
CA PHE A 302 11.91 6.98 -9.14
C PHE A 302 12.24 5.54 -9.61
N TYR A 303 11.63 5.10 -10.72
CA TYR A 303 11.91 3.78 -11.30
C TYR A 303 13.32 3.65 -11.87
N GLU A 304 13.84 4.70 -12.52
CA GLU A 304 15.24 4.71 -12.98
C GLU A 304 16.23 4.69 -11.81
N GLN A 305 15.92 5.33 -10.67
CA GLN A 305 16.76 5.27 -9.47
C GLN A 305 16.90 3.82 -8.96
N LEU A 306 15.80 3.07 -8.83
CA LEU A 306 15.81 1.67 -8.42
C LEU A 306 16.65 0.78 -9.36
N LEU A 307 16.49 0.94 -10.68
CA LEU A 307 17.26 0.17 -11.67
C LEU A 307 18.76 0.54 -11.69
N ARG A 308 19.09 1.81 -11.42
CA ARG A 308 20.43 2.38 -11.62
C ARG A 308 21.25 2.54 -10.34
N VAL A 309 20.85 1.95 -9.21
CA VAL A 309 21.69 1.89 -7.98
C VAL A 309 23.12 1.38 -8.27
N ASN A 310 23.31 0.53 -9.28
CA ASN A 310 24.65 0.06 -9.68
C ASN A 310 25.52 1.14 -10.39
N GLU A 311 24.95 2.26 -10.80
CA GLU A 311 25.66 3.44 -11.32
C GLU A 311 26.14 4.38 -10.19
N THR A 312 25.66 4.22 -8.95
CA THR A 312 26.05 5.04 -7.79
C THR A 312 27.55 4.91 -7.49
N ILE A 313 28.25 6.04 -7.51
CA ILE A 313 29.67 6.12 -7.16
C ILE A 313 29.81 6.23 -5.64
N GLN A 314 30.39 5.21 -5.02
CA GLN A 314 30.79 5.27 -3.62
C GLN A 314 32.26 5.70 -3.52
N THR A 315 32.53 6.74 -2.75
CA THR A 315 33.87 7.34 -2.56
C THR A 315 34.01 7.83 -1.12
N ILE A 316 35.12 8.48 -0.79
CA ILE A 316 35.31 9.17 0.50
C ILE A 316 35.30 10.69 0.33
N VAL A 317 34.91 11.43 1.36
CA VAL A 317 34.84 12.90 1.36
C VAL A 317 36.12 13.55 0.82
N GLY A 318 37.30 13.06 1.25
CA GLY A 318 38.60 13.56 0.81
C GLY A 318 38.92 13.34 -0.68
N ASN A 319 38.18 12.48 -1.37
CA ASN A 319 38.36 12.14 -2.78
C ASN A 319 37.14 12.50 -3.67
N LEU A 320 36.08 13.07 -3.09
CA LEU A 320 34.82 13.34 -3.78
C LEU A 320 35.00 14.21 -5.04
N SER A 321 35.78 15.29 -4.95
CA SER A 321 36.09 16.19 -6.07
C SER A 321 36.91 15.57 -7.21
N ASN A 322 37.61 14.46 -6.97
CA ASN A 322 38.27 13.66 -8.01
C ASN A 322 37.33 12.63 -8.64
N SER A 323 36.24 12.27 -7.94
CA SER A 323 35.35 11.16 -8.30
C SER A 323 34.38 11.55 -9.42
N PHE A 324 33.96 12.81 -9.47
CA PHE A 324 33.27 13.41 -10.62
C PHE A 324 33.61 14.90 -10.74
N LYS A 325 33.64 15.42 -11.98
CA LYS A 325 34.00 16.83 -12.24
C LYS A 325 32.76 17.71 -12.30
N SER A 326 32.65 18.63 -11.35
CA SER A 326 31.58 19.62 -11.22
C SER A 326 32.18 21.02 -11.06
N ASN A 327 31.47 22.06 -11.51
CA ASN A 327 31.86 23.45 -11.27
C ASN A 327 31.43 23.95 -9.87
N PHE A 328 30.61 23.16 -9.16
CA PHE A 328 30.24 23.37 -7.75
C PHE A 328 31.08 22.47 -6.83
N ASP A 329 31.67 23.07 -5.79
CA ASP A 329 32.51 22.39 -4.79
C ASP A 329 31.65 21.67 -3.73
N PHE A 330 31.18 20.48 -4.11
CA PHE A 330 30.40 19.60 -3.22
C PHE A 330 31.18 19.19 -1.96
N THR A 331 32.51 19.00 -2.04
CA THR A 331 33.33 18.61 -0.87
C THR A 331 33.31 19.69 0.20
N ASN A 332 33.50 20.96 -0.18
CA ASN A 332 33.44 22.09 0.74
C ASN A 332 32.01 22.36 1.23
N TYR A 333 31.00 22.19 0.37
CA TYR A 333 29.60 22.27 0.78
C TYR A 333 29.26 21.26 1.88
N LEU A 334 29.59 19.96 1.70
CA LEU A 334 29.34 18.92 2.70
C LEU A 334 30.07 19.21 4.03
N ARG A 335 31.36 19.59 3.97
CA ARG A 335 32.09 19.97 5.19
C ARG A 335 31.41 21.13 5.92
N GLN A 336 30.95 22.15 5.20
CA GLN A 336 30.26 23.28 5.82
C GLN A 336 28.85 22.92 6.31
N SER A 337 28.11 22.02 5.65
CA SER A 337 26.75 21.65 6.07
C SER A 337 26.76 20.89 7.40
N TYR A 338 27.60 19.86 7.53
CA TYR A 338 27.73 19.09 8.78
C TYR A 338 28.30 19.93 9.95
N LEU A 339 29.19 20.89 9.65
CA LEU A 339 29.73 21.82 10.66
C LEU A 339 28.68 22.76 11.27
N ILE A 340 27.53 22.98 10.63
CA ILE A 340 26.45 23.81 11.19
C ILE A 340 25.99 23.26 12.55
N ASP A 341 25.96 21.93 12.69
CA ASP A 341 25.48 21.22 13.87
C ASP A 341 26.61 20.59 14.69
N ASN A 342 27.82 21.16 14.55
CA ASN A 342 29.06 20.72 15.19
C ASN A 342 29.50 19.28 14.83
N VAL A 343 28.92 18.69 13.79
CA VAL A 343 29.34 17.37 13.29
C VAL A 343 30.59 17.58 12.42
N THR A 344 31.73 17.11 12.92
CA THR A 344 32.98 17.17 12.15
C THR A 344 32.98 16.07 11.11
N LEU A 345 33.03 16.46 9.84
CA LEU A 345 33.17 15.54 8.71
C LEU A 345 34.65 15.16 8.50
N LEU A 346 34.92 13.86 8.40
CA LEU A 346 36.24 13.26 8.24
C LEU A 346 36.51 12.99 6.75
N ASP A 347 37.77 13.10 6.33
CA ASP A 347 38.15 12.80 4.94
C ASP A 347 37.91 11.33 4.54
N THR A 348 37.77 10.44 5.52
CA THR A 348 37.48 9.01 5.39
C THR A 348 35.99 8.67 5.43
N ASP A 349 35.09 9.61 5.70
CA ASP A 349 33.65 9.35 5.66
C ASP A 349 33.21 8.97 4.25
N ILE A 350 32.26 8.04 4.16
CA ILE A 350 31.76 7.50 2.90
C ILE A 350 30.71 8.45 2.32
N VAL A 351 30.79 8.68 1.00
CA VAL A 351 29.80 9.42 0.21
C VAL A 351 29.34 8.55 -0.94
N SER A 352 28.02 8.34 -1.03
CA SER A 352 27.36 7.62 -2.12
C SER A 352 26.68 8.62 -3.05
N VAL A 353 27.21 8.73 -4.28
CA VAL A 353 26.80 9.71 -5.28
C VAL A 353 25.99 9.02 -6.38
N SER A 354 24.68 9.20 -6.38
CA SER A 354 23.78 8.48 -7.31
C SER A 354 23.74 9.11 -8.69
N GLU A 355 23.01 10.22 -8.88
CA GLU A 355 22.80 10.82 -10.20
C GLU A 355 23.99 11.70 -10.63
N VAL A 356 25.15 11.10 -10.87
CA VAL A 356 26.38 11.84 -11.24
C VAL A 356 26.16 12.75 -12.45
N ALA A 357 25.49 12.25 -13.49
CA ALA A 357 25.17 13.04 -14.68
C ALA A 357 24.26 14.24 -14.38
N TYR A 358 23.35 14.10 -13.41
CA TYR A 358 22.52 15.20 -12.93
C TYR A 358 23.39 16.28 -12.26
N LEU A 359 24.19 15.91 -11.26
CA LEU A 359 24.99 16.85 -10.47
C LEU A 359 25.99 17.64 -11.33
N VAL A 360 26.59 17.00 -12.33
CA VAL A 360 27.47 17.67 -13.31
C VAL A 360 26.70 18.71 -14.13
N ASN A 361 25.57 18.34 -14.74
CA ASN A 361 24.78 19.27 -15.56
C ASN A 361 24.13 20.37 -14.72
N LEU A 362 23.67 20.06 -13.52
CA LEU A 362 23.16 21.03 -12.55
C LEU A 362 24.20 22.12 -12.25
N SER A 363 25.47 21.75 -12.05
CA SER A 363 26.53 22.74 -11.80
C SER A 363 26.72 23.73 -12.96
N LEU A 364 26.60 23.26 -14.21
CA LEU A 364 26.68 24.09 -15.42
C LEU A 364 25.43 24.97 -15.58
N ILE A 365 24.23 24.41 -15.31
CA ILE A 365 22.96 25.14 -15.37
C ILE A 365 22.95 26.27 -14.33
N LEU A 366 23.41 26.02 -13.11
CA LEU A 366 23.50 27.01 -12.03
C LEU A 366 24.48 28.15 -12.37
N GLU A 367 25.62 27.84 -12.99
CA GLU A 367 26.62 28.84 -13.41
C GLU A 367 26.10 29.72 -14.57
N GLN A 368 25.37 29.14 -15.52
CA GLN A 368 24.86 29.86 -16.70
C GLN A 368 23.55 30.63 -16.42
N THR A 369 22.84 30.30 -15.35
CA THR A 369 21.56 30.93 -15.01
C THR A 369 21.77 32.25 -14.25
N PRO A 370 21.08 33.34 -14.61
CA PRO A 370 21.17 34.60 -13.88
C PRO A 370 20.82 34.43 -12.39
N ALA A 371 21.66 34.99 -11.51
CA ALA A 371 21.51 34.93 -10.06
C ALA A 371 20.09 35.27 -9.54
N ARG A 372 19.39 36.22 -10.20
CA ARG A 372 17.99 36.55 -9.91
C ARG A 372 17.06 35.32 -9.99
N VAL A 373 17.20 34.52 -11.04
CA VAL A 373 16.35 33.34 -11.29
C VAL A 373 16.67 32.24 -10.29
N VAL A 374 17.96 31.99 -10.01
CA VAL A 374 18.38 31.01 -9.01
C VAL A 374 17.90 31.39 -7.60
N GLN A 375 18.08 32.65 -7.19
CA GLN A 375 17.53 33.17 -5.92
C GLN A 375 16.01 33.01 -5.87
N ASN A 376 15.29 33.45 -6.91
CA ASN A 376 13.83 33.37 -6.97
C ASN A 376 13.33 31.92 -6.86
N TYR A 377 13.97 30.98 -7.55
CA TYR A 377 13.62 29.55 -7.49
C TYR A 377 13.86 28.95 -6.11
N LEU A 378 15.03 29.19 -5.51
CA LEU A 378 15.37 28.63 -4.20
C LEU A 378 14.43 29.15 -3.10
N ILE A 379 14.12 30.46 -3.10
CA ILE A 379 13.17 31.04 -2.14
C ILE A 379 11.72 30.61 -2.45
N TRP A 380 11.34 30.48 -3.74
CA TRP A 380 10.04 29.92 -4.12
C TRP A 380 9.84 28.52 -3.55
N ARG A 381 10.79 27.60 -3.77
CA ARG A 381 10.69 26.21 -3.27
C ARG A 381 10.69 26.16 -1.73
N PHE A 382 11.46 27.03 -1.07
CA PHE A 382 11.40 27.21 0.38
C PHE A 382 9.99 27.63 0.86
N MET A 383 9.36 28.61 0.20
CA MET A 383 8.04 29.14 0.56
C MET A 383 6.89 28.19 0.22
N MET A 384 6.95 27.54 -0.96
CA MET A 384 5.99 26.54 -1.42
C MET A 384 5.79 25.42 -0.38
N ASN A 385 6.88 24.97 0.23
CA ASN A 385 6.88 23.92 1.26
C ASN A 385 6.29 24.37 2.61
N ARG A 386 6.05 25.68 2.83
CA ARG A 386 5.41 26.22 4.06
C ARG A 386 4.02 26.85 3.80
N ALA A 387 3.51 26.83 2.57
CA ALA A 387 2.25 27.47 2.19
C ALA A 387 1.05 27.04 3.06
N SER A 388 0.96 25.75 3.42
CA SER A 388 -0.07 25.16 4.29
C SER A 388 -0.05 25.65 5.75
N SER A 389 1.02 26.34 6.15
CA SER A 389 1.25 26.85 7.52
C SER A 389 1.09 28.37 7.65
N MET A 390 0.67 29.03 6.57
CA MET A 390 0.52 30.48 6.47
C MET A 390 -0.96 30.92 6.56
N PRO A 391 -1.24 32.24 6.66
CA PRO A 391 -2.57 32.81 6.53
C PRO A 391 -3.40 32.24 5.37
N LYS A 392 -4.73 32.26 5.52
CA LYS A 392 -5.69 31.74 4.54
C LYS A 392 -5.48 32.33 3.15
N ARG A 393 -5.17 33.63 3.04
CA ARG A 393 -4.86 34.27 1.74
C ARG A 393 -3.73 33.58 0.96
N ILE A 394 -2.78 32.97 1.66
CA ILE A 394 -1.68 32.20 1.06
C ILE A 394 -2.12 30.76 0.81
N ARG A 395 -2.72 30.09 1.80
CA ARG A 395 -3.22 28.71 1.65
C ARG A 395 -4.15 28.57 0.45
N SER A 396 -5.05 29.52 0.23
CA SER A 396 -6.00 29.46 -0.89
C SER A 396 -5.37 29.62 -2.27
N THR A 397 -4.10 30.05 -2.39
CA THR A 397 -3.35 29.93 -3.66
C THR A 397 -2.85 28.51 -3.88
N ARG A 398 -2.46 27.81 -2.80
CA ARG A 398 -2.04 26.41 -2.83
C ARG A 398 -3.24 25.47 -3.05
N GLU A 399 -4.37 25.73 -2.39
CA GLU A 399 -5.64 25.02 -2.62
C GLU A 399 -6.07 25.07 -4.10
N GLN A 400 -5.88 26.21 -4.77
CA GLN A 400 -6.20 26.36 -6.20
C GLN A 400 -5.33 25.46 -7.10
N PHE A 401 -4.06 25.29 -6.75
CA PHE A 401 -3.17 24.33 -7.41
C PHE A 401 -3.57 22.89 -7.12
N ASP A 402 -3.81 22.55 -5.85
CA ASP A 402 -4.13 21.19 -5.41
C ASP A 402 -5.45 20.69 -6.03
N ARG A 403 -6.42 21.58 -6.30
CA ARG A 403 -7.65 21.26 -7.08
C ARG A 403 -7.36 20.76 -8.50
N VAL A 404 -6.35 21.31 -9.17
CA VAL A 404 -5.95 20.88 -10.52
C VAL A 404 -5.04 19.65 -10.46
N PHE A 405 -4.15 19.57 -9.47
CA PHE A 405 -3.18 18.50 -9.34
C PHE A 405 -3.78 17.18 -8.83
N TYR A 406 -4.66 17.24 -7.81
CA TYR A 406 -5.30 16.07 -7.20
C TYR A 406 -6.78 15.87 -7.59
N GLY A 407 -7.40 16.84 -8.30
CA GLY A 407 -8.81 16.76 -8.70
C GLY A 407 -9.82 17.01 -7.57
N ILE A 408 -9.38 17.56 -6.43
CA ILE A 408 -10.22 17.86 -5.26
C ILE A 408 -11.12 19.10 -5.47
N SER A 409 -12.25 19.16 -4.77
CA SER A 409 -13.19 20.30 -4.77
C SER A 409 -13.28 21.07 -3.43
N SER A 410 -12.65 20.61 -2.35
CA SER A 410 -12.53 21.34 -1.07
C SER A 410 -11.15 21.21 -0.40
N GLU A 411 -10.79 22.16 0.47
CA GLU A 411 -9.66 21.99 1.41
C GLU A 411 -10.07 20.94 2.48
N PRO A 412 -9.20 19.99 2.86
CA PRO A 412 -9.44 19.16 4.03
C PRO A 412 -9.68 19.99 5.30
N ALA A 413 -10.49 19.47 6.22
CA ALA A 413 -10.79 20.17 7.47
C ALA A 413 -9.51 20.52 8.24
N ARG A 414 -9.40 21.77 8.73
CA ARG A 414 -8.18 22.26 9.41
C ARG A 414 -7.73 21.35 10.57
N ALA A 415 -8.67 20.79 11.33
CA ALA A 415 -8.39 19.83 12.38
C ALA A 415 -7.69 18.56 11.86
N THR A 416 -8.15 18.00 10.74
CA THR A 416 -7.54 16.85 10.05
C THR A 416 -6.14 17.19 9.57
N THR A 417 -5.96 18.29 8.83
CA THR A 417 -4.65 18.76 8.38
C THR A 417 -3.66 18.92 9.54
N CYS A 418 -4.12 19.45 10.68
CA CYS A 418 -3.29 19.64 11.86
C CYS A 418 -3.00 18.34 12.63
N ALA A 419 -3.96 17.42 12.70
CA ALA A 419 -3.75 16.09 13.28
C ALA A 419 -2.69 15.32 12.48
N ASN A 420 -2.76 15.38 11.16
CA ASN A 420 -1.86 14.65 10.27
C ASN A 420 -0.46 15.28 10.29
N TYR A 421 -0.37 16.61 10.34
CA TYR A 421 0.91 17.29 10.57
C TYR A 421 1.57 16.87 11.90
N VAL A 422 0.80 16.77 12.99
CA VAL A 422 1.32 16.33 14.30
C VAL A 422 1.69 14.84 14.28
N ASN A 423 0.92 13.99 13.60
CA ASN A 423 1.22 12.57 13.47
C ASN A 423 2.50 12.33 12.66
N ASN A 424 2.70 13.05 11.57
CA ASN A 424 3.87 12.88 10.69
C ASN A 424 5.19 13.35 11.34
N ASN A 425 5.14 14.23 12.34
CA ASN A 425 6.35 14.77 12.98
C ASN A 425 6.50 14.39 14.46
N MET A 426 5.43 13.93 15.11
CA MET A 426 5.42 13.51 16.52
C MET A 426 4.67 12.18 16.72
N GLY A 427 4.68 11.33 15.69
CA GLY A 427 3.87 10.13 15.62
C GLY A 427 4.06 9.16 16.78
N PHE A 428 5.25 9.03 17.37
CA PHE A 428 5.45 8.18 18.56
C PHE A 428 4.76 8.75 19.82
N ALA A 429 4.68 10.07 19.95
CA ALA A 429 3.94 10.72 21.03
C ALA A 429 2.41 10.59 20.84
N VAL A 430 1.93 10.72 19.59
CA VAL A 430 0.52 10.45 19.24
C VAL A 430 0.19 8.96 19.44
N SER A 431 1.08 8.07 19.02
CA SER A 431 0.96 6.62 19.18
C SER A 431 0.83 6.20 20.64
N ARG A 432 1.53 6.84 21.57
CA ARG A 432 1.33 6.56 23.01
C ARG A 432 -0.13 6.72 23.44
N LEU A 433 -0.78 7.78 22.98
CA LEU A 433 -2.19 8.04 23.25
C LEU A 433 -3.09 7.02 22.53
N TYR A 434 -2.79 6.72 21.27
CA TYR A 434 -3.55 5.79 20.44
C TYR A 434 -3.52 4.36 20.98
N ILE A 435 -2.33 3.81 21.23
CA ILE A 435 -2.15 2.45 21.75
C ILE A 435 -2.91 2.26 23.07
N ARG A 436 -2.75 3.18 24.03
CA ARG A 436 -3.37 3.07 25.35
C ARG A 436 -4.90 3.26 25.35
N LYS A 437 -5.50 3.74 24.24
CA LYS A 437 -6.95 3.94 24.11
C LYS A 437 -7.64 2.95 23.18
N TYR A 438 -7.01 2.57 22.08
CA TYR A 438 -7.66 1.88 20.96
C TYR A 438 -7.08 0.49 20.62
N PHE A 439 -5.89 0.14 21.12
CA PHE A 439 -5.22 -1.10 20.73
C PHE A 439 -5.31 -2.21 21.79
N ASP A 440 -5.36 -3.47 21.34
CA ASP A 440 -5.48 -4.67 22.17
C ASP A 440 -4.27 -5.60 21.94
N ASP A 441 -3.54 -5.95 23.00
CA ASP A 441 -2.38 -6.84 22.96
C ASP A 441 -2.70 -8.24 22.37
N ASN A 442 -3.94 -8.70 22.47
CA ASN A 442 -4.40 -9.93 21.82
C ASN A 442 -4.30 -9.82 20.28
N ALA A 443 -4.53 -8.63 19.71
CA ALA A 443 -4.32 -8.38 18.29
C ALA A 443 -2.84 -8.52 17.91
N ARG A 444 -1.92 -7.99 18.72
CA ARG A 444 -0.46 -8.13 18.54
C ARG A 444 -0.03 -9.60 18.56
N ASN A 445 -0.53 -10.37 19.53
CA ASN A 445 -0.18 -11.79 19.70
C ASN A 445 -0.73 -12.68 18.58
N GLN A 446 -1.97 -12.48 18.15
CA GLN A 446 -2.51 -13.22 16.99
C GLN A 446 -1.87 -12.81 15.66
N SER A 447 -1.38 -11.57 15.54
CA SER A 447 -0.65 -11.13 14.35
C SER A 447 0.73 -11.80 14.24
N LYS A 448 1.45 -11.96 15.36
CA LYS A 448 2.68 -12.78 15.44
C LYS A 448 2.45 -14.22 14.97
N GLU A 449 1.34 -14.83 15.38
CA GLU A 449 0.96 -16.19 14.95
C GLU A 449 0.76 -16.26 13.43
N LEU A 450 0.04 -15.29 12.84
CA LEU A 450 -0.16 -15.21 11.39
C LEU A 450 1.17 -15.04 10.64
N ILE A 451 2.05 -14.14 11.10
CA ILE A 451 3.37 -13.89 10.47
C ILE A 451 4.22 -15.15 10.48
N LYS A 452 4.30 -15.86 11.62
CA LYS A 452 4.99 -17.16 11.71
C LYS A 452 4.44 -18.19 10.70
N ASN A 453 3.12 -18.36 10.64
CA ASN A 453 2.49 -19.33 9.75
C ASN A 453 2.73 -19.01 8.26
N ILE A 454 2.71 -17.72 7.90
CA ILE A 454 2.90 -17.25 6.52
C ILE A 454 4.38 -17.29 6.12
N ARG A 455 5.31 -16.93 7.01
CA ARG A 455 6.76 -17.14 6.81
C ARG A 455 7.07 -18.61 6.56
N SER A 456 6.54 -19.53 7.37
CA SER A 456 6.78 -20.97 7.18
C SER A 456 6.18 -21.49 5.86
N SER A 457 5.05 -20.92 5.42
CA SER A 457 4.51 -21.16 4.08
C SER A 457 5.43 -20.65 2.96
N MET A 458 5.99 -19.44 3.09
CA MET A 458 6.97 -18.91 2.15
C MET A 458 8.24 -19.77 2.08
N MET A 459 8.81 -20.16 3.23
CA MET A 459 9.97 -21.06 3.28
C MET A 459 9.68 -22.41 2.58
N THR A 460 8.46 -22.94 2.73
CA THR A 460 8.01 -24.14 2.01
C THR A 460 7.93 -23.90 0.49
N MET A 461 7.43 -22.75 0.06
CA MET A 461 7.38 -22.36 -1.36
C MET A 461 8.79 -22.20 -1.97
N LEU A 462 9.74 -21.61 -1.23
CA LEU A 462 11.14 -21.46 -1.63
C LEU A 462 11.83 -22.84 -1.75
N GLN A 463 11.63 -23.74 -0.79
CA GLN A 463 12.17 -25.10 -0.85
C GLN A 463 11.70 -25.86 -2.11
N GLN A 464 10.42 -25.71 -2.45
CA GLN A 464 9.78 -26.34 -3.61
C GLN A 464 10.10 -25.66 -4.96
N ALA A 465 10.73 -24.47 -4.97
CA ALA A 465 10.99 -23.70 -6.18
C ALA A 465 11.94 -24.42 -7.16
N SER A 466 11.40 -25.23 -8.08
CA SER A 466 12.20 -26.03 -9.03
C SER A 466 13.04 -25.23 -10.03
N TRP A 467 12.90 -23.90 -10.06
CA TRP A 467 13.67 -22.98 -10.90
C TRP A 467 14.92 -22.40 -10.22
N MET A 468 15.06 -22.59 -8.91
CA MET A 468 16.25 -22.20 -8.14
C MET A 468 17.19 -23.40 -7.96
N ASP A 469 18.49 -23.15 -7.95
CA ASP A 469 19.48 -24.12 -7.46
C ASP A 469 19.44 -24.26 -5.92
N ASN A 470 19.95 -25.38 -5.40
CA ASN A 470 19.85 -25.70 -3.98
C ASN A 470 20.59 -24.71 -3.06
N GLU A 471 21.67 -24.08 -3.53
CA GLU A 471 22.44 -23.10 -2.75
C GLU A 471 21.63 -21.80 -2.61
N SER A 472 21.09 -21.30 -3.72
CA SER A 472 20.26 -20.10 -3.77
C SER A 472 18.94 -20.29 -2.98
N LYS A 473 18.35 -21.49 -3.00
CA LYS A 473 17.22 -21.84 -2.12
C LYS A 473 17.57 -21.75 -0.65
N GLN A 474 18.67 -22.37 -0.22
CA GLN A 474 19.03 -22.38 1.19
C GLN A 474 19.27 -20.95 1.68
N LYS A 475 19.99 -20.13 0.91
CA LYS A 475 20.17 -18.71 1.24
C LYS A 475 18.85 -17.93 1.30
N ALA A 476 17.88 -18.26 0.44
CA ALA A 476 16.57 -17.60 0.47
C ALA A 476 15.73 -18.01 1.69
N ILE A 477 15.82 -19.28 2.11
CA ILE A 477 15.21 -19.78 3.35
C ILE A 477 15.89 -19.13 4.56
N ASP A 478 17.22 -19.10 4.61
CA ASP A 478 17.99 -18.39 5.63
C ASP A 478 17.60 -16.90 5.72
N LYS A 479 17.38 -16.23 4.58
CA LYS A 479 16.89 -14.85 4.53
C LYS A 479 15.48 -14.74 5.12
N ALA A 480 14.54 -15.58 4.68
CA ALA A 480 13.16 -15.58 5.17
C ALA A 480 13.08 -15.84 6.69
N GLN A 481 13.92 -16.74 7.19
CA GLN A 481 14.05 -17.07 8.62
C GLN A 481 14.68 -15.92 9.43
N ALA A 482 15.60 -15.16 8.84
CA ALA A 482 16.25 -14.01 9.48
C ALA A 482 15.38 -12.73 9.52
N ILE A 483 14.22 -12.72 8.86
CA ILE A 483 13.34 -11.55 8.81
C ILE A 483 12.91 -11.12 10.21
N TYR A 484 13.19 -9.87 10.60
CA TYR A 484 12.76 -9.27 11.86
C TYR A 484 11.30 -8.79 11.83
N GLU A 485 10.66 -8.64 12.99
CA GLU A 485 9.21 -8.37 13.12
C GLU A 485 8.90 -7.20 14.08
N ASN A 486 8.56 -6.06 13.51
CA ASN A 486 8.01 -4.89 14.19
C ASN A 486 6.46 -4.95 14.15
N ILE A 487 5.81 -5.35 15.25
CA ILE A 487 4.34 -5.59 15.26
C ILE A 487 3.64 -4.74 16.31
N GLY A 488 2.62 -3.99 15.88
CA GLY A 488 1.83 -3.08 16.68
C GLY A 488 2.60 -1.80 17.01
N TYR A 489 3.54 -1.89 17.94
CA TYR A 489 4.31 -0.77 18.44
C TYR A 489 5.61 -1.23 19.12
N PRO A 490 6.63 -0.35 19.26
CA PRO A 490 7.78 -0.61 20.10
C PRO A 490 7.42 -0.38 21.58
N ASP A 491 7.89 -1.26 22.47
CA ASP A 491 7.35 -1.38 23.83
C ASP A 491 7.45 -0.08 24.67
N TYR A 492 8.44 0.79 24.40
CA TYR A 492 8.59 2.08 25.08
C TYR A 492 7.42 3.06 24.84
N VAL A 493 6.69 2.92 23.74
CA VAL A 493 5.52 3.78 23.43
C VAL A 493 4.37 3.53 24.40
N ALA A 494 4.13 2.27 24.76
CA ALA A 494 3.08 1.89 25.70
C ALA A 494 3.52 1.94 27.18
N SER A 495 4.81 1.66 27.44
CA SER A 495 5.42 1.58 28.78
C SER A 495 5.16 2.78 29.67
N ASP A 496 5.12 2.59 30.99
CA ASP A 496 5.12 3.70 31.95
C ASP A 496 6.51 4.32 32.14
N ASN A 497 7.60 3.66 31.69
CA ASN A 497 8.91 4.29 31.55
C ASN A 497 8.99 5.05 30.23
N ILE A 498 8.85 6.37 30.32
CA ILE A 498 8.78 7.29 29.17
C ILE A 498 10.15 7.81 28.70
N THR A 499 11.27 7.39 29.30
CA THR A 499 12.61 7.98 29.07
C THR A 499 13.00 8.02 27.58
N GLN A 500 12.75 6.94 26.84
CA GLN A 500 13.06 6.87 25.41
C GLN A 500 12.17 7.81 24.58
N LEU A 501 10.87 7.85 24.86
CA LEU A 501 9.92 8.75 24.20
C LEU A 501 10.26 10.22 24.46
N GLU A 502 10.67 10.57 25.68
CA GLU A 502 11.09 11.94 26.01
C GLU A 502 12.42 12.30 25.34
N LYS A 503 13.38 11.37 25.24
CA LYS A 503 14.64 11.58 24.51
C LYS A 503 14.37 12.02 23.06
N MET A 504 13.50 11.29 22.35
CA MET A 504 13.13 11.60 20.95
C MET A 504 12.58 13.02 20.76
N TYR A 505 11.92 13.59 21.77
CA TYR A 505 11.26 14.90 21.67
C TYR A 505 11.85 15.98 22.60
N THR A 506 13.09 15.79 23.09
CA THR A 506 13.69 16.68 24.09
C THR A 506 13.95 18.09 23.56
N GLU A 507 14.49 18.21 22.34
CA GLU A 507 14.87 19.49 21.70
C GLU A 507 13.68 20.27 21.12
N TYR A 508 12.53 19.63 20.90
CA TYR A 508 11.34 20.30 20.38
C TYR A 508 10.71 21.18 21.46
N VAL A 509 10.63 22.49 21.19
CA VAL A 509 10.02 23.48 22.09
C VAL A 509 9.01 24.32 21.30
N PHE A 510 7.74 24.03 21.50
CA PHE A 510 6.65 24.71 20.79
C PHE A 510 6.02 25.84 21.59
N ASN A 511 5.65 26.91 20.88
CA ASN A 511 4.97 28.08 21.41
C ASN A 511 3.62 28.31 20.69
N ALA A 512 3.00 29.48 20.87
CA ALA A 512 1.68 29.78 20.33
C ALA A 512 1.65 30.07 18.81
N SER A 513 2.81 30.31 18.19
CA SER A 513 2.95 30.62 16.77
C SER A 513 3.22 29.35 15.96
N TYR A 514 2.28 28.99 15.08
CA TYR A 514 2.38 27.75 14.31
C TYR A 514 3.56 27.76 13.33
N ILE A 515 3.77 28.86 12.61
CA ILE A 515 4.84 28.96 11.62
C ILE A 515 6.24 28.92 12.27
N ASN A 516 6.40 29.47 13.49
CA ASN A 516 7.61 29.27 14.28
C ASN A 516 7.82 27.79 14.64
N ASN A 517 6.77 27.11 15.10
CA ASN A 517 6.85 25.69 15.47
C ASN A 517 7.23 24.80 14.27
N VAL A 518 6.70 25.11 13.07
CA VAL A 518 7.06 24.45 11.81
C VAL A 518 8.54 24.68 11.46
N LEU A 519 9.02 25.92 11.54
CA LEU A 519 10.42 26.24 11.23
C LEU A 519 11.41 25.61 12.24
N GLU A 520 11.07 25.61 13.53
CA GLU A 520 11.90 25.02 14.58
C GLU A 520 11.97 23.49 14.47
N MET A 521 10.85 22.85 14.14
CA MET A 521 10.79 21.41 13.83
C MET A 521 11.68 21.05 12.63
N GLN A 522 11.55 21.78 11.53
CA GLN A 522 12.40 21.60 10.34
C GLN A 522 13.88 21.87 10.65
N ARG A 523 14.17 22.78 11.58
CA ARG A 523 15.53 23.01 12.08
C ARG A 523 16.06 21.80 12.82
N VAL A 524 15.33 21.29 13.82
CA VAL A 524 15.73 20.11 14.62
C VAL A 524 15.92 18.87 13.74
N ASN A 525 14.99 18.59 12.81
CA ASN A 525 15.10 17.46 11.88
C ASN A 525 16.42 17.51 11.07
N ALA A 526 16.80 18.68 10.56
CA ALA A 526 18.05 18.85 9.82
C ALA A 526 19.30 18.61 10.68
N GLN A 527 19.27 18.93 11.98
CA GLN A 527 20.39 18.64 12.88
C GLN A 527 20.51 17.14 13.17
N GLU A 528 19.37 16.45 13.33
CA GLU A 528 19.36 15.03 13.66
C GLU A 528 19.91 14.18 12.51
N ASP A 529 19.49 14.44 11.25
CA ASP A 529 20.06 13.81 10.05
C ASP A 529 21.60 13.88 10.01
N PHE A 530 22.19 15.03 10.39
CA PHE A 530 23.65 15.15 10.44
C PHE A 530 24.29 14.40 11.61
N ARG A 531 23.61 14.30 12.75
CA ARG A 531 24.10 13.55 13.92
C ARG A 531 24.04 12.04 13.71
N THR A 532 23.05 11.54 12.97
CA THR A 532 22.89 10.12 12.61
C THR A 532 24.17 9.53 12.01
N LEU A 533 24.97 10.30 11.27
CA LEU A 533 26.25 9.88 10.69
C LEU A 533 27.29 9.39 11.72
N ARG A 534 27.06 9.68 13.02
CA ARG A 534 27.91 9.26 14.15
C ARG A 534 27.23 8.28 15.10
N GLU A 535 25.99 7.90 14.83
CA GLU A 535 25.29 6.89 15.60
C GLU A 535 25.64 5.47 15.14
N VAL A 536 25.23 4.48 15.94
CA VAL A 536 25.31 3.05 15.57
C VAL A 536 23.99 2.67 14.93
N VAL A 537 24.03 1.97 13.79
CA VAL A 537 22.80 1.49 13.14
C VAL A 537 22.11 0.45 14.02
N ASP A 538 20.88 0.74 14.45
CA ASP A 538 20.01 -0.23 15.13
C ASP A 538 19.07 -0.90 14.13
N HIS A 539 19.46 -2.09 13.67
CA HIS A 539 18.67 -2.97 12.79
C HIS A 539 17.33 -3.44 13.37
N ARG A 540 17.01 -3.10 14.63
CA ARG A 540 15.73 -3.40 15.30
C ARG A 540 14.93 -2.15 15.64
N SER A 541 15.40 -0.98 15.21
CA SER A 541 14.67 0.27 15.35
C SER A 541 13.34 0.21 14.57
N TRP A 542 12.40 1.05 14.98
CA TRP A 542 11.21 1.39 14.17
C TRP A 542 11.50 2.57 13.22
N GLY A 543 12.72 3.14 13.26
CA GLY A 543 13.07 4.35 12.54
C GLY A 543 12.08 5.48 12.87
N ASP A 544 11.69 6.22 11.84
CA ASP A 544 10.68 7.27 11.92
C ASP A 544 9.25 6.77 11.63
N LEU A 545 8.99 5.45 11.67
CA LEU A 545 7.67 4.87 11.42
C LEU A 545 6.84 4.76 12.71
N PRO A 546 5.83 5.62 12.95
CA PRO A 546 5.02 5.54 14.15
C PRO A 546 3.94 4.44 14.05
N PRO A 547 3.54 3.83 15.17
CA PRO A 547 2.40 2.91 15.24
C PRO A 547 1.06 3.43 14.69
N THR A 548 0.90 4.75 14.57
CA THR A 548 -0.26 5.45 14.00
C THR A 548 -0.14 5.68 12.49
N VAL A 549 0.12 4.61 11.73
CA VAL A 549 0.10 4.59 10.26
C VAL A 549 -0.76 3.42 9.80
N VAL A 550 -1.70 3.63 8.88
CA VAL A 550 -2.45 2.54 8.25
C VAL A 550 -1.67 2.03 7.04
N ASN A 551 -0.56 1.34 7.28
CA ASN A 551 0.14 0.63 6.22
C ASN A 551 0.95 -0.55 6.78
N ALA A 552 1.63 -1.31 5.93
CA ALA A 552 2.66 -2.27 6.27
C ALA A 552 3.90 -2.04 5.39
N PHE A 553 5.06 -2.54 5.81
CA PHE A 553 6.32 -2.29 5.11
C PHE A 553 7.30 -3.47 5.26
N TYR A 554 8.12 -3.68 4.24
CA TYR A 554 9.39 -4.41 4.32
C TYR A 554 10.56 -3.45 4.04
N GLU A 555 11.59 -3.50 4.89
CA GLU A 555 12.77 -2.64 4.78
C GLU A 555 14.01 -3.49 4.42
N PRO A 556 14.49 -3.46 3.16
CA PRO A 556 15.59 -4.33 2.72
C PRO A 556 16.91 -4.19 3.52
N PRO A 557 17.40 -2.98 3.86
CA PRO A 557 18.61 -2.77 4.66
C PRO A 557 18.57 -3.33 6.08
N THR A 558 17.39 -3.51 6.69
CA THR A 558 17.25 -4.12 8.03
C THR A 558 16.70 -5.54 7.98
N ASN A 559 16.25 -6.00 6.80
CA ASN A 559 15.51 -7.24 6.59
C ASN A 559 14.32 -7.38 7.57
N ALA A 560 13.60 -6.29 7.81
CA ALA A 560 12.52 -6.22 8.81
C ALA A 560 11.15 -6.00 8.17
N LEU A 561 10.12 -6.59 8.78
CA LEU A 561 8.70 -6.31 8.49
C LEU A 561 8.15 -5.36 9.56
N SER A 562 7.40 -4.34 9.16
CA SER A 562 6.73 -3.43 10.07
C SER A 562 5.21 -3.42 9.84
N PHE A 563 4.45 -3.79 10.88
CA PHE A 563 2.98 -3.74 10.94
C PHE A 563 2.55 -2.81 12.09
N PRO A 564 2.49 -1.49 11.87
CA PRO A 564 1.92 -0.51 12.79
C PRO A 564 0.55 -0.92 13.37
N ALA A 565 0.25 -0.48 14.58
CA ALA A 565 -1.01 -0.79 15.25
C ALA A 565 -2.26 -0.34 14.48
N ALA A 566 -2.17 0.75 13.72
CA ALA A 566 -3.31 1.29 12.98
C ALA A 566 -3.70 0.50 11.72
N ILE A 567 -2.88 -0.43 11.18
CA ILE A 567 -3.36 -1.40 10.17
C ILE A 567 -4.01 -2.65 10.81
N LEU A 568 -3.71 -2.95 12.07
CA LEU A 568 -4.18 -4.15 12.78
C LEU A 568 -5.63 -4.04 13.31
N GLN A 569 -6.51 -3.41 12.52
CA GLN A 569 -7.94 -3.22 12.77
C GLN A 569 -8.80 -3.67 11.57
N MET A 570 -10.13 -3.62 11.69
CA MET A 570 -10.99 -4.02 10.57
C MET A 570 -10.89 -3.01 9.42
N PRO A 571 -10.97 -3.46 8.16
CA PRO A 571 -11.20 -4.84 7.76
C PRO A 571 -9.93 -5.69 7.59
N TYR A 572 -8.71 -5.21 7.81
CA TYR A 572 -7.51 -6.06 7.66
C TYR A 572 -7.45 -7.17 8.70
N PHE A 573 -7.55 -6.82 9.98
CA PHE A 573 -7.50 -7.75 11.10
C PHE A 573 -8.71 -7.62 12.04
N ASN A 574 -9.14 -8.74 12.63
CA ASN A 574 -10.03 -8.72 13.79
C ASN A 574 -9.85 -10.02 14.59
N LYS A 575 -9.51 -9.87 15.87
CA LYS A 575 -9.23 -10.98 16.82
C LYS A 575 -10.42 -11.93 17.05
N ASP A 576 -11.65 -11.43 16.92
CA ASP A 576 -12.90 -12.16 17.18
C ASP A 576 -13.55 -12.65 15.87
N ALA A 577 -12.79 -12.70 14.78
CA ALA A 577 -13.33 -12.95 13.46
C ALA A 577 -12.64 -14.20 12.87
N PRO A 578 -13.39 -15.19 12.35
CA PRO A 578 -12.91 -16.58 12.29
C PRO A 578 -11.74 -16.83 11.32
N LYS A 579 -10.49 -16.64 11.76
CA LYS A 579 -9.15 -16.81 11.13
C LYS A 579 -8.93 -16.52 9.61
N TYR A 580 -9.73 -17.04 8.69
CA TYR A 580 -9.45 -17.04 7.24
C TYR A 580 -9.88 -15.78 6.41
N LEU A 581 -10.70 -14.81 6.89
CA LEU A 581 -10.64 -13.39 6.42
C LEU A 581 -9.37 -12.70 6.95
N ASN A 582 -8.74 -13.20 8.03
CA ASN A 582 -7.52 -12.56 8.54
C ASN A 582 -6.38 -13.03 7.63
N TYR A 583 -6.28 -14.33 7.31
CA TYR A 583 -5.45 -14.79 6.18
C TYR A 583 -5.82 -14.08 4.86
N GLY A 584 -7.10 -14.03 4.48
CA GLY A 584 -7.57 -13.37 3.26
C GLY A 584 -7.48 -11.83 3.23
N ALA A 585 -6.98 -11.17 4.28
CA ALA A 585 -6.69 -9.74 4.28
C ALA A 585 -5.32 -9.45 4.89
N ILE A 586 -5.19 -9.24 6.21
CA ILE A 586 -3.87 -8.95 6.80
C ILE A 586 -2.83 -10.04 6.52
N GLY A 587 -3.23 -11.30 6.33
CA GLY A 587 -2.32 -12.37 5.95
C GLY A 587 -1.81 -12.27 4.51
N MET A 588 -2.64 -11.75 3.58
CA MET A 588 -2.19 -11.44 2.23
C MET A 588 -1.18 -10.28 2.28
N VAL A 589 -1.44 -9.24 3.09
CA VAL A 589 -0.48 -8.14 3.34
C VAL A 589 0.81 -8.68 3.96
N ILE A 590 0.73 -9.52 5.00
CA ILE A 590 1.90 -10.16 5.61
C ILE A 590 2.73 -10.96 4.58
N GLY A 591 2.06 -11.74 3.73
CA GLY A 591 2.72 -12.47 2.67
C GLY A 591 3.31 -11.57 1.59
N HIS A 592 2.69 -10.42 1.33
CA HIS A 592 3.15 -9.39 0.40
C HIS A 592 4.47 -8.77 0.92
N GLU A 593 4.50 -8.27 2.16
CA GLU A 593 5.71 -7.76 2.80
C GLU A 593 6.85 -8.81 2.85
N ILE A 594 6.54 -10.07 3.18
CA ILE A 594 7.54 -11.16 3.15
C ILE A 594 8.08 -11.38 1.73
N THR A 595 7.27 -11.15 0.70
CA THR A 595 7.67 -11.35 -0.71
C THR A 595 8.55 -10.21 -1.21
N HIS A 596 8.43 -8.98 -0.72
CA HIS A 596 9.37 -7.89 -1.04
C HIS A 596 10.83 -8.28 -0.77
N GLY A 597 11.11 -9.06 0.27
CA GLY A 597 12.44 -9.63 0.51
C GLY A 597 13.02 -10.49 -0.63
N PHE A 598 12.23 -10.82 -1.65
CA PHE A 598 12.56 -11.67 -2.79
C PHE A 598 12.04 -11.13 -4.14
N ASP A 599 11.56 -9.89 -4.19
CA ASP A 599 11.16 -9.23 -5.45
C ASP A 599 12.37 -8.81 -6.29
N ASP A 600 12.21 -7.95 -7.29
CA ASP A 600 13.31 -7.57 -8.16
C ASP A 600 14.38 -6.69 -7.50
N ASP A 601 14.03 -5.93 -6.45
CA ASP A 601 14.97 -5.15 -5.64
C ASP A 601 15.37 -5.88 -4.36
N GLY A 602 14.43 -6.31 -3.52
CA GLY A 602 14.75 -6.91 -2.22
C GLY A 602 15.57 -8.20 -2.33
N ARG A 603 15.49 -8.96 -3.43
CA ARG A 603 16.41 -10.08 -3.72
C ARG A 603 17.88 -9.67 -3.82
N GLN A 604 18.19 -8.38 -4.00
CA GLN A 604 19.56 -7.87 -4.11
C GLN A 604 20.23 -7.75 -2.73
N TYR A 605 19.45 -7.80 -1.65
CA TYR A 605 19.88 -7.70 -0.27
C TYR A 605 19.94 -9.08 0.39
N ASP A 606 21.02 -9.39 1.10
CA ASP A 606 21.21 -10.66 1.81
C ASP A 606 20.36 -10.73 3.10
N LYS A 607 20.54 -11.81 3.88
CA LYS A 607 19.80 -12.01 5.14
C LYS A 607 20.11 -11.00 6.24
N ASN A 608 21.20 -10.25 6.11
CA ASN A 608 21.63 -9.21 7.04
C ASN A 608 21.33 -7.80 6.49
N GLY A 609 20.68 -7.69 5.32
CA GLY A 609 20.40 -6.42 4.66
C GLY A 609 21.55 -5.86 3.81
N ASN A 610 22.64 -6.59 3.55
CA ASN A 610 23.70 -6.09 2.67
C ASN A 610 23.37 -6.34 1.20
N ARG A 611 23.47 -5.32 0.34
CA ARG A 611 23.22 -5.41 -1.10
C ARG A 611 24.40 -6.06 -1.83
N VAL A 612 24.37 -7.39 -1.92
CA VAL A 612 25.44 -8.23 -2.49
C VAL A 612 24.89 -9.31 -3.43
N PRO A 613 25.65 -9.80 -4.43
CA PRO A 613 25.21 -10.94 -5.25
C PRO A 613 25.24 -12.26 -4.44
N TRP A 614 24.08 -12.76 -4.00
CA TRP A 614 23.98 -14.00 -3.21
C TRP A 614 23.29 -15.18 -3.93
N TRP A 615 22.62 -14.97 -5.07
CA TRP A 615 22.11 -16.02 -5.96
C TRP A 615 23.10 -16.40 -7.06
N SER A 616 23.00 -17.62 -7.59
CA SER A 616 23.72 -18.00 -8.81
C SER A 616 23.16 -17.30 -10.06
N ASN A 617 24.01 -17.13 -11.08
CA ASN A 617 23.58 -16.60 -12.38
C ASN A 617 22.44 -17.42 -13.02
N SER A 618 22.39 -18.74 -12.78
CA SER A 618 21.30 -19.59 -13.27
C SER A 618 19.96 -19.24 -12.61
N THR A 619 19.96 -19.04 -11.29
CA THR A 619 18.77 -18.63 -10.53
C THR A 619 18.35 -17.21 -10.90
N ILE A 620 19.29 -16.28 -11.10
CA ILE A 620 19.00 -14.90 -11.56
C ILE A 620 18.34 -14.89 -12.95
N ASN A 621 18.85 -15.68 -13.90
CA ASN A 621 18.24 -15.78 -15.23
C ASN A 621 16.80 -16.36 -15.16
N GLN A 622 16.61 -17.43 -14.38
CA GLN A 622 15.28 -18.04 -14.17
C GLN A 622 14.30 -17.12 -13.43
N PHE A 623 14.80 -16.24 -12.56
CA PHE A 623 14.00 -15.18 -11.94
C PHE A 623 13.59 -14.14 -12.98
N ASN A 624 14.53 -13.63 -13.79
CA ASN A 624 14.26 -12.63 -14.82
C ASN A 624 13.24 -13.12 -15.86
N GLU A 625 13.30 -14.39 -16.28
CA GLU A 625 12.28 -14.99 -17.16
C GLU A 625 10.86 -14.97 -16.56
N ARG A 626 10.74 -15.18 -15.25
CA ARG A 626 9.45 -15.15 -14.52
C ARG A 626 8.96 -13.74 -14.29
N LYS A 627 9.87 -12.84 -13.89
CA LYS A 627 9.62 -11.40 -13.79
C LYS A 627 9.10 -10.85 -15.10
N GLN A 628 9.71 -11.20 -16.24
CA GLN A 628 9.25 -10.76 -17.55
C GLN A 628 7.80 -11.18 -17.84
N CYS A 629 7.35 -12.36 -17.41
CA CYS A 629 5.94 -12.74 -17.55
C CYS A 629 5.00 -11.80 -16.77
N ILE A 630 5.40 -11.33 -15.58
CA ILE A 630 4.65 -10.37 -14.79
C ILE A 630 4.65 -9.00 -15.49
N ILE A 631 5.81 -8.51 -15.94
CA ILE A 631 5.92 -7.28 -16.74
C ILE A 631 4.99 -7.35 -17.96
N ASP A 632 5.07 -8.44 -18.74
CA ASP A 632 4.24 -8.66 -19.92
C ASP A 632 2.75 -8.72 -19.57
N GLN A 633 2.37 -9.37 -18.47
CA GLN A 633 0.98 -9.45 -18.03
C GLN A 633 0.42 -8.07 -17.71
N TYR A 634 1.10 -7.30 -16.87
CA TYR A 634 0.59 -6.03 -16.39
C TYR A 634 0.71 -4.92 -17.46
N SER A 635 1.69 -5.01 -18.38
CA SER A 635 1.77 -4.13 -19.56
C SER A 635 0.71 -4.42 -20.64
N ASN A 636 -0.03 -5.54 -20.54
CA ASN A 636 -1.23 -5.77 -21.35
C ASN A 636 -2.50 -5.14 -20.72
N TYR A 637 -2.41 -4.62 -19.49
CA TYR A 637 -3.39 -3.69 -18.93
C TYR A 637 -2.99 -2.25 -19.29
N THR A 638 -3.80 -1.27 -18.91
CA THR A 638 -3.46 0.16 -19.05
C THR A 638 -2.48 0.63 -17.95
N LEU A 639 -1.39 -0.11 -17.76
CA LEU A 639 -0.38 0.10 -16.72
C LEU A 639 1.02 -0.04 -17.32
N ASN A 640 2.01 0.57 -16.66
CA ASN A 640 3.41 0.24 -16.88
C ASN A 640 3.79 -1.00 -16.05
N GLY A 641 3.81 -2.18 -16.68
CA GLY A 641 4.14 -3.44 -15.99
C GLY A 641 5.60 -3.55 -15.56
N GLU A 642 6.49 -2.75 -16.15
CA GLU A 642 7.90 -2.68 -15.76
C GLU A 642 8.07 -1.84 -14.49
N GLN A 643 7.40 -0.68 -14.41
CA GLN A 643 7.37 0.17 -13.20
C GLN A 643 6.70 -0.50 -12.00
N THR A 644 5.66 -1.31 -12.21
CA THR A 644 4.88 -1.95 -11.13
C THR A 644 5.39 -3.36 -10.75
N GLN A 645 6.54 -3.79 -11.27
CA GLN A 645 6.95 -5.21 -11.21
C GLN A 645 7.16 -5.75 -9.78
N GLY A 646 7.77 -4.99 -8.87
CA GLY A 646 8.03 -5.42 -7.49
C GLY A 646 6.74 -5.69 -6.72
N GLU A 647 5.86 -4.69 -6.69
CA GLU A 647 4.48 -4.76 -6.17
C GLU A 647 3.68 -5.94 -6.73
N ASN A 648 3.77 -6.16 -8.04
CA ASN A 648 3.07 -7.26 -8.70
C ASN A 648 3.65 -8.62 -8.32
N ILE A 649 4.97 -8.74 -8.13
CA ILE A 649 5.61 -9.95 -7.57
C ILE A 649 5.11 -10.18 -6.14
N ALA A 650 5.12 -9.13 -5.31
CA ALA A 650 4.72 -9.18 -3.92
C ALA A 650 3.25 -9.59 -3.74
N ASP A 651 2.33 -9.05 -4.54
CA ASP A 651 0.92 -9.46 -4.57
C ASP A 651 0.73 -10.96 -4.91
N ASN A 652 1.46 -11.44 -5.93
CA ASN A 652 1.38 -12.83 -6.38
C ASN A 652 1.99 -13.82 -5.36
N GLY A 653 3.06 -13.42 -4.66
CA GLY A 653 3.65 -14.21 -3.57
C GLY A 653 2.82 -14.18 -2.29
N GLY A 654 2.23 -13.03 -1.96
CA GLY A 654 1.48 -12.79 -0.73
C GLY A 654 0.14 -13.52 -0.67
N ILE A 655 -0.66 -13.45 -1.75
CA ILE A 655 -1.93 -14.19 -1.80
C ILE A 655 -1.70 -15.71 -1.68
N LYS A 656 -0.62 -16.21 -2.29
CA LYS A 656 -0.28 -17.62 -2.35
C LYS A 656 0.25 -18.16 -1.03
N SER A 657 1.21 -17.47 -0.42
CA SER A 657 1.76 -17.83 0.89
C SER A 657 0.70 -17.74 1.99
N SER A 658 -0.17 -16.71 1.98
CA SER A 658 -1.30 -16.63 2.90
C SER A 658 -2.31 -17.76 2.70
N PHE A 659 -2.68 -18.08 1.46
CA PHE A 659 -3.64 -19.16 1.19
C PHE A 659 -3.10 -20.53 1.63
N PHE A 660 -1.83 -20.83 1.35
CA PHE A 660 -1.21 -22.07 1.80
C PHE A 660 -1.05 -22.13 3.33
N ALA A 661 -0.67 -21.03 3.99
CA ALA A 661 -0.70 -20.94 5.45
C ALA A 661 -2.10 -21.22 6.00
N SER A 662 -3.14 -20.64 5.39
CA SER A 662 -4.54 -20.87 5.79
C SER A 662 -4.99 -22.33 5.60
N GLN A 663 -4.53 -23.01 4.54
CA GLN A 663 -4.80 -24.45 4.34
C GLN A 663 -4.08 -25.31 5.36
N SER A 664 -2.80 -25.06 5.64
CA SER A 664 -2.04 -25.83 6.65
C SER A 664 -2.62 -25.61 8.05
N TYR A 665 -3.00 -24.38 8.38
CA TYR A 665 -3.72 -24.05 9.61
C TYR A 665 -5.07 -24.79 9.69
N ALA A 666 -5.87 -24.74 8.62
CA ALA A 666 -7.13 -25.48 8.55
C ALA A 666 -6.93 -27.01 8.57
N CYS A 667 -5.80 -27.55 8.13
CA CYS A 667 -5.46 -28.97 8.28
C CYS A 667 -5.12 -29.36 9.73
N VAL A 668 -4.73 -28.40 10.57
CA VAL A 668 -4.56 -28.58 12.02
C VAL A 668 -5.88 -28.33 12.76
N GLU A 669 -6.66 -27.31 12.35
CA GLU A 669 -7.92 -26.93 13.02
C GLU A 669 -9.16 -27.75 12.60
N ASN A 670 -9.22 -28.40 11.43
CA ASN A 670 -10.40 -29.19 10.96
C ASN A 670 -10.66 -30.50 11.74
N PHE A 671 -10.37 -30.49 13.04
CA PHE A 671 -11.31 -31.08 13.99
C PHE A 671 -12.61 -30.26 14.11
N GLU A 672 -12.62 -28.95 13.82
CA GLU A 672 -13.81 -28.06 13.76
C GLU A 672 -13.70 -27.01 12.59
N ASN A 673 -14.75 -26.84 11.77
CA ASN A 673 -14.75 -26.12 10.47
C ASN A 673 -15.21 -24.64 10.53
N ILE A 674 -14.76 -23.73 9.63
CA ILE A 674 -15.57 -22.65 8.93
C ILE A 674 -14.85 -22.08 7.62
N THR A 675 -15.55 -21.35 6.69
CA THR A 675 -15.07 -20.65 5.43
C THR A 675 -15.62 -19.18 5.23
N ARG A 676 -14.91 -18.23 4.52
CA ARG A 676 -15.07 -16.70 4.47
C ARG A 676 -14.49 -16.12 3.13
N PRO A 677 -14.83 -14.86 2.71
CA PRO A 677 -14.25 -14.03 1.59
C PRO A 677 -13.00 -13.15 1.93
N LYS A 678 -12.62 -12.12 1.10
CA LYS A 678 -12.37 -10.66 1.42
C LYS A 678 -11.91 -9.75 0.22
N VAL A 679 -11.45 -8.49 0.48
CA VAL A 679 -11.29 -7.27 -0.40
C VAL A 679 -9.93 -6.52 -0.16
N LEU A 680 -9.51 -5.55 -1.01
CA LEU A 680 -8.18 -4.85 -1.10
C LEU A 680 -8.21 -3.36 -1.54
N THR A 681 -7.04 -2.66 -1.55
CA THR A 681 -6.54 -1.56 -2.46
C THR A 681 -5.03 -1.24 -2.21
N ASP A 682 -4.33 -0.37 -3.00
CA ASP A 682 -3.22 0.62 -2.63
C ASP A 682 -2.13 0.91 -3.74
N VAL A 683 -0.94 1.57 -3.49
CA VAL A 683 0.15 2.13 -4.42
C VAL A 683 0.71 1.24 -5.53
N HIS A 684 0.22 0.03 -5.50
CA HIS A 684 0.63 -1.11 -6.26
C HIS A 684 -0.13 -0.98 -7.61
N SER A 685 -0.44 -2.07 -8.30
CA SER A 685 -1.39 -1.96 -9.42
C SER A 685 -2.74 -1.35 -8.97
N LEU A 686 -3.51 -0.73 -9.88
CA LEU A 686 -4.88 -0.28 -9.55
C LEU A 686 -5.66 -1.43 -8.90
N ALA A 687 -6.51 -1.12 -7.91
CA ALA A 687 -7.21 -2.11 -7.07
C ALA A 687 -7.77 -3.31 -7.83
N GLN A 688 -8.44 -3.07 -8.97
CA GLN A 688 -8.96 -4.10 -9.86
C GLN A 688 -7.89 -5.08 -10.36
N PHE A 689 -6.70 -4.59 -10.72
CA PHE A 689 -5.61 -5.40 -11.25
C PHE A 689 -4.76 -6.08 -10.16
N ARG A 690 -4.79 -5.60 -8.90
CA ARG A 690 -4.31 -6.38 -7.73
C ARG A 690 -5.21 -7.56 -7.38
N VAL A 691 -6.49 -7.49 -7.75
CA VAL A 691 -7.43 -8.60 -7.60
C VAL A 691 -7.30 -9.53 -8.81
N LEU A 692 -7.48 -9.01 -10.02
CA LEU A 692 -7.50 -9.81 -11.26
C LEU A 692 -6.12 -10.42 -11.58
N GLY A 693 -5.03 -9.66 -11.47
CA GLY A 693 -3.69 -10.09 -11.87
C GLY A 693 -3.17 -11.34 -11.11
N PRO A 694 -3.18 -11.35 -9.76
CA PRO A 694 -2.78 -12.51 -8.97
C PRO A 694 -3.76 -13.68 -9.08
N LEU A 695 -5.08 -13.43 -9.06
CA LEU A 695 -6.07 -14.50 -9.21
C LEU A 695 -5.99 -15.18 -10.59
N SER A 696 -5.74 -14.41 -11.65
CA SER A 696 -5.40 -14.92 -12.99
C SER A 696 -4.21 -15.89 -13.00
N ASN A 697 -3.23 -15.70 -12.10
CA ASN A 697 -2.07 -16.58 -11.94
C ASN A 697 -2.29 -17.72 -10.93
N PHE A 698 -3.43 -17.76 -10.23
CA PHE A 698 -3.67 -18.70 -9.15
C PHE A 698 -4.59 -19.85 -9.61
N ALA A 699 -4.10 -21.09 -9.58
CA ALA A 699 -4.89 -22.24 -10.06
C ALA A 699 -6.00 -22.63 -9.06
N GLU A 700 -5.78 -22.33 -7.78
CA GLU A 700 -6.73 -22.59 -6.72
C GLU A 700 -7.94 -21.64 -6.76
N PHE A 701 -7.79 -20.43 -7.33
CA PHE A 701 -8.92 -19.56 -7.67
C PHE A 701 -9.83 -20.23 -8.71
N ASP A 702 -9.26 -20.64 -9.86
CA ASP A 702 -10.01 -21.35 -10.92
C ASP A 702 -10.75 -22.57 -10.34
N ARG A 703 -10.09 -23.32 -9.44
CA ARG A 703 -10.66 -24.52 -8.79
C ARG A 703 -11.80 -24.20 -7.82
N VAL A 704 -11.77 -23.05 -7.12
CA VAL A 704 -12.82 -22.67 -6.16
C VAL A 704 -14.06 -22.14 -6.87
N PHE A 705 -13.88 -21.37 -7.95
CA PHE A 705 -14.98 -20.79 -8.72
C PHE A 705 -15.40 -21.61 -9.95
N ASN A 706 -14.67 -22.69 -10.27
CA ASN A 706 -14.86 -23.57 -11.44
C ASN A 706 -14.64 -22.86 -12.80
N CYS A 707 -13.69 -21.92 -12.85
CA CYS A 707 -13.38 -21.17 -14.07
C CYS A 707 -12.69 -22.04 -15.13
N ILE A 708 -13.04 -21.85 -16.40
CA ILE A 708 -12.46 -22.56 -17.54
C ILE A 708 -11.15 -21.87 -17.97
N PRO A 709 -10.04 -22.58 -18.25
CA PRO A 709 -8.82 -21.94 -18.74
C PRO A 709 -9.04 -21.11 -20.00
N GLY A 710 -8.77 -19.81 -19.93
CA GLY A 710 -9.02 -18.83 -21.00
C GLY A 710 -10.34 -18.06 -20.88
N GLN A 711 -11.17 -18.35 -19.89
CA GLN A 711 -12.39 -17.61 -19.57
C GLN A 711 -12.07 -16.42 -18.67
N GLY A 712 -12.38 -15.20 -19.11
CA GLY A 712 -12.29 -13.98 -18.29
C GLY A 712 -11.00 -13.85 -17.48
N ASN A 713 -11.13 -13.94 -16.16
CA ASN A 713 -10.03 -13.85 -15.19
C ASN A 713 -9.22 -15.16 -15.02
N SER A 714 -9.43 -16.19 -15.85
CA SER A 714 -8.65 -17.44 -15.84
C SER A 714 -7.72 -17.51 -17.05
N ARG A 715 -6.41 -17.33 -16.84
CA ARG A 715 -5.41 -17.35 -17.93
C ARG A 715 -4.88 -18.76 -18.21
N VAL A 716 -4.79 -19.13 -19.49
CA VAL A 716 -4.17 -20.39 -19.95
C VAL A 716 -2.67 -20.46 -19.61
N LYS A 717 -1.97 -19.33 -19.69
CA LYS A 717 -0.54 -19.21 -19.34
C LYS A 717 -0.39 -18.37 -18.06
N LYS A 718 -0.22 -19.04 -16.93
CA LYS A 718 0.04 -18.44 -15.60
C LYS A 718 1.55 -18.22 -15.40
N CYS A 719 1.94 -17.10 -14.79
CA CYS A 719 3.36 -16.69 -14.72
C CYS A 719 4.22 -17.50 -13.75
N ALA A 720 3.61 -18.16 -12.76
CA ALA A 720 4.21 -19.27 -12.02
C ALA A 720 3.44 -20.55 -12.40
N ASN A 721 4.13 -21.52 -13.00
CA ASN A 721 3.47 -22.70 -13.57
C ASN A 721 2.88 -23.60 -12.46
N PRO A 722 1.57 -23.93 -12.45
CA PRO A 722 0.98 -24.81 -11.44
C PRO A 722 1.59 -26.22 -11.41
N ALA A 723 2.20 -26.70 -12.51
CA ALA A 723 2.94 -27.96 -12.52
C ALA A 723 4.24 -27.94 -11.67
N GLN A 724 4.68 -26.78 -11.17
CA GLN A 724 5.85 -26.68 -10.28
C GLN A 724 5.50 -26.84 -8.79
N TYR A 725 4.21 -26.86 -8.44
CA TYR A 725 3.72 -26.96 -7.07
C TYR A 725 2.88 -28.24 -6.91
N ASP A 726 3.56 -29.38 -6.96
CA ASP A 726 2.97 -30.68 -6.60
C ASP A 726 2.83 -30.79 -5.07
N PHE A 727 2.09 -29.84 -4.49
CA PHE A 727 1.36 -30.13 -3.26
C PHE A 727 0.47 -31.33 -3.58
N ALA A 728 0.68 -32.44 -2.85
CA ALA A 728 -0.02 -33.72 -3.03
C ALA A 728 -1.52 -33.66 -2.60
N PHE A 729 -2.23 -32.69 -3.16
CA PHE A 729 -3.63 -32.34 -2.99
C PHE A 729 -4.43 -32.63 -4.27
N GLN A 730 -3.77 -32.78 -5.43
CA GLN A 730 -4.40 -32.79 -6.76
C GLN A 730 -5.28 -34.02 -7.09
N SER A 731 -5.43 -35.01 -6.20
CA SER A 731 -6.25 -36.20 -6.49
C SER A 731 -6.91 -36.89 -5.28
N LEU A 732 -6.81 -36.33 -4.07
CA LEU A 732 -7.28 -37.00 -2.85
C LEU A 732 -8.46 -36.27 -2.19
N PRO A 733 -9.54 -36.99 -1.80
CA PRO A 733 -10.58 -36.46 -0.91
C PRO A 733 -9.97 -35.87 0.35
N ILE A 734 -10.64 -34.89 0.97
CA ILE A 734 -10.18 -34.17 2.19
C ILE A 734 -9.63 -35.15 3.23
N ASN A 735 -10.34 -36.26 3.44
CA ASN A 735 -10.04 -37.34 4.40
C ASN A 735 -8.75 -38.15 4.11
N ARG A 736 -8.00 -37.84 3.04
CA ARG A 736 -6.76 -38.53 2.64
C ARG A 736 -5.57 -37.58 2.38
N ARG A 737 -5.71 -36.28 2.61
CA ARG A 737 -4.61 -35.33 2.47
C ARG A 737 -3.55 -35.60 3.54
N ARG A 738 -2.28 -35.73 3.14
CA ARG A 738 -1.16 -35.69 4.10
C ARG A 738 -0.91 -34.24 4.49
N CYS A 739 -1.03 -33.92 5.77
CA CYS A 739 -0.61 -32.62 6.28
C CYS A 739 0.91 -32.47 6.07
N ILE A 740 1.35 -31.41 5.38
CA ILE A 740 2.75 -31.04 5.36
C ILE A 740 3.04 -30.34 6.69
N ALA A 741 3.92 -30.92 7.50
CA ALA A 741 4.41 -30.26 8.70
C ALA A 741 5.20 -29.01 8.31
N PHE A 742 4.87 -27.88 8.94
CA PHE A 742 5.62 -26.63 8.83
C PHE A 742 7.10 -26.85 9.14
N LEU A 743 8.01 -26.22 8.41
CA LEU A 743 9.41 -26.13 8.84
C LEU A 743 9.46 -25.31 10.14
N PRO A 744 10.19 -25.75 11.18
CA PRO A 744 10.27 -25.04 12.44
C PRO A 744 11.28 -23.90 12.34
N ASP A 745 11.04 -22.81 13.07
CA ASP A 745 11.94 -21.64 13.10
C ASP A 745 13.29 -21.95 13.76
N ASN A 746 13.44 -23.11 14.43
CA ASN A 746 14.64 -23.58 15.08
C ASN A 746 15.01 -24.99 14.55
N PRO A 747 16.23 -25.20 13.99
CA PRO A 747 16.69 -26.52 13.54
C PRO A 747 16.73 -27.61 14.63
N ASN A 748 16.68 -27.22 15.91
CA ASN A 748 16.68 -28.15 17.04
C ASN A 748 15.26 -28.65 17.43
N ASP A 749 14.20 -28.04 16.90
CA ASP A 749 12.83 -28.48 17.15
C ASP A 749 12.54 -29.74 16.33
N LYS A 750 12.75 -30.91 16.94
CA LYS A 750 12.50 -32.22 16.31
C LYS A 750 11.01 -32.41 16.02
N LEU A 751 10.61 -32.18 14.77
CA LEU A 751 9.30 -32.57 14.27
C LEU A 751 9.16 -34.09 14.23
N CYS A 752 8.16 -34.61 14.96
CA CYS A 752 7.73 -35.99 14.80
C CYS A 752 7.08 -36.19 13.43
N HIS A 753 7.74 -36.91 12.52
CA HIS A 753 7.14 -37.35 11.25
C HIS A 753 6.08 -38.43 11.47
N CYS A 754 4.87 -38.02 11.87
CA CYS A 754 3.70 -38.89 11.95
C CYS A 754 3.16 -39.21 10.55
N ASN A 755 3.80 -40.14 9.84
CA ASN A 755 3.35 -40.65 8.54
C ASN A 755 2.28 -41.76 8.72
N ARG A 756 1.25 -41.50 9.54
CA ARG A 756 0.19 -42.44 9.92
C ARG A 756 -1.18 -42.02 9.37
N THR A 757 -2.06 -43.00 9.20
CA THR A 757 -3.45 -42.87 8.79
C THR A 757 -4.39 -42.85 10.00
N LYS A 758 -5.65 -42.42 9.80
CA LYS A 758 -6.65 -42.25 10.86
C LYS A 758 -6.86 -43.50 11.73
N ASP A 759 -6.84 -44.69 11.10
CA ASP A 759 -7.12 -45.95 11.79
C ASP A 759 -5.96 -46.38 12.73
N GLU A 760 -4.72 -45.95 12.43
CA GLU A 760 -3.52 -46.22 13.24
C GLU A 760 -3.38 -45.29 14.46
N HIS A 761 -4.30 -44.33 14.63
CA HIS A 761 -4.32 -43.39 15.75
C HIS A 761 -5.40 -43.74 16.79
N LEU A 762 -6.38 -44.58 16.43
CA LEU A 762 -7.58 -44.87 17.24
C LEU A 762 -7.49 -46.15 18.08
N THR A 763 -6.37 -46.89 18.03
CA THR A 763 -6.24 -48.23 18.63
C THR A 763 -5.30 -48.34 19.84
N MET A 764 -4.72 -47.23 20.34
CA MET A 764 -3.85 -47.27 21.54
C MET A 764 -4.31 -46.28 22.62
N ASN A 765 -4.96 -46.82 23.65
CA ASN A 765 -5.03 -46.22 24.98
C ASN A 765 -3.73 -46.55 25.71
N GLU A 766 -2.73 -45.66 25.72
CA GLU A 766 -1.56 -45.82 26.59
C GLU A 766 -0.97 -44.49 27.04
N GLN A 767 -0.40 -44.49 28.25
CA GLN A 767 -0.04 -43.27 28.98
C GLN A 767 1.23 -42.61 28.43
N TRP A 768 1.26 -41.27 28.41
CA TRP A 768 2.47 -40.51 28.14
C TRP A 768 3.54 -40.78 29.21
N GLN A 769 4.63 -41.43 28.82
CA GLN A 769 5.91 -41.39 29.54
C GLN A 769 7.04 -40.91 28.62
N SER A 770 8.08 -40.40 29.26
CA SER A 770 9.07 -39.49 28.70
C SER A 770 10.09 -40.10 27.73
N ASN A 771 10.48 -39.28 26.74
CA ASN A 771 11.81 -39.17 26.12
C ASN A 771 12.43 -40.39 25.40
N GLU A 772 13.04 -40.09 24.25
CA GLU A 772 14.11 -40.87 23.58
C GLU A 772 13.79 -42.32 23.17
N LYS A 773 12.94 -42.50 22.14
CA LYS A 773 13.05 -43.59 21.14
C LYS A 773 12.06 -43.43 19.98
N CYS A 774 12.48 -42.78 18.88
CA CYS A 774 11.66 -42.67 17.66
C CYS A 774 12.42 -42.98 16.35
N CYS A 775 13.70 -43.39 16.46
CA CYS A 775 14.56 -43.69 15.31
C CYS A 775 15.36 -44.98 15.51
N GLU A 776 14.68 -46.10 15.76
CA GLU A 776 15.25 -47.45 15.60
C GLU A 776 14.13 -48.49 15.48
N ASP A 777 14.14 -49.21 14.36
CA ASP A 777 13.68 -50.59 14.12
C ASP A 777 12.97 -50.79 12.78
N ILE A 778 13.77 -51.12 11.76
CA ILE A 778 13.30 -51.75 10.52
C ILE A 778 13.18 -53.26 10.80
N HIS A 779 11.96 -53.79 10.92
CA HIS A 779 11.77 -55.25 10.88
C HIS A 779 10.54 -55.71 10.08
N THR A 780 10.82 -56.63 9.15
CA THR A 780 9.88 -57.44 8.38
C THR A 780 9.17 -58.49 9.24
N MET A 781 7.84 -58.61 9.14
CA MET A 781 6.99 -59.82 9.35
C MET A 781 5.50 -59.38 9.30
N LYS A 782 4.50 -60.19 8.93
CA LYS A 782 4.40 -61.46 8.19
C LYS A 782 2.93 -61.63 7.75
N ASP A 783 2.65 -62.46 6.75
CA ASP A 783 1.27 -62.86 6.40
C ASP A 783 0.52 -63.50 7.58
N SER A 784 -0.58 -62.87 7.99
CA SER A 784 -1.74 -63.48 8.66
C SER A 784 -2.89 -62.45 8.58
N THR A 785 -4.13 -62.78 8.21
CA THR A 785 -4.82 -64.07 8.11
C THR A 785 -5.73 -64.14 6.88
N LYS A 786 -5.84 -65.33 6.28
CA LYS A 786 -7.06 -65.72 5.54
C LYS A 786 -8.07 -66.22 6.57
N GLU A 787 -9.15 -65.50 6.83
CA GLU A 787 -10.44 -66.08 7.24
C GLU A 787 -11.57 -65.03 7.34
N GLN A 788 -12.12 -64.67 6.17
CA GLN A 788 -13.55 -64.32 5.95
C GLN A 788 -13.71 -64.00 4.46
N GLY A 789 -14.38 -64.89 3.73
CA GLY A 789 -14.40 -64.84 2.27
C GLY A 789 -15.26 -63.71 1.70
N LEU A 790 -14.61 -62.68 1.15
CA LEU A 790 -15.22 -61.69 0.26
C LEU A 790 -14.20 -61.31 -0.83
N SER A 791 -14.59 -61.44 -2.10
CA SER A 791 -13.74 -61.12 -3.24
C SER A 791 -13.76 -59.63 -3.56
N LEU A 792 -12.59 -59.07 -3.85
CA LEU A 792 -12.44 -57.71 -4.38
C LEU A 792 -13.12 -57.60 -5.75
N ILE A 793 -14.28 -56.94 -5.81
CA ILE A 793 -14.83 -56.39 -7.06
C ILE A 793 -14.49 -54.90 -7.11
N ASN A 794 -13.82 -54.52 -8.19
CA ASN A 794 -13.21 -53.21 -8.37
C ASN A 794 -14.19 -52.20 -9.00
N ARG A 795 -14.01 -50.90 -8.71
CA ARG A 795 -14.61 -49.70 -9.36
C ARG A 795 -16.04 -49.26 -8.98
N ALA A 796 -16.17 -48.48 -7.90
CA ALA A 796 -16.94 -47.22 -7.82
C ALA A 796 -16.77 -46.58 -6.42
N PRO A 797 -16.83 -45.24 -6.26
CA PRO A 797 -16.87 -44.60 -4.95
C PRO A 797 -18.30 -44.63 -4.38
N TYR A 798 -18.45 -45.02 -3.11
CA TYR A 798 -19.71 -44.96 -2.37
C TYR A 798 -19.50 -44.10 -1.11
N VAL A 799 -20.50 -43.28 -0.76
CA VAL A 799 -20.52 -42.53 0.51
C VAL A 799 -21.38 -43.30 1.51
N ARG A 800 -20.83 -43.57 2.68
CA ARG A 800 -21.58 -44.10 3.83
C ARG A 800 -21.83 -42.95 4.81
N CYS A 801 -23.10 -42.65 5.07
CA CYS A 801 -23.53 -41.72 6.11
C CYS A 801 -24.46 -42.48 7.06
N ASP A 802 -24.00 -42.70 8.29
CA ASP A 802 -24.85 -43.21 9.35
C ASP A 802 -25.53 -41.98 9.99
N ILE A 803 -26.87 -41.89 9.92
CA ILE A 803 -27.67 -40.78 10.47
C ILE A 803 -28.85 -41.35 11.25
N GLU A 804 -28.91 -41.10 12.55
CA GLU A 804 -30.08 -41.41 13.38
C GLU A 804 -31.14 -40.29 13.25
N THR A 805 -32.04 -40.43 12.27
CA THR A 805 -33.16 -39.49 12.07
C THR A 805 -34.33 -40.16 11.35
N ASP A 806 -35.48 -39.49 11.31
CA ASP A 806 -36.68 -39.97 10.62
C ASP A 806 -36.44 -40.04 9.09
N PRO A 807 -36.67 -41.19 8.43
CA PRO A 807 -36.46 -41.35 6.99
C PRO A 807 -37.20 -40.33 6.10
N SER A 808 -38.35 -39.81 6.55
CA SER A 808 -39.14 -38.80 5.81
C SER A 808 -38.47 -37.42 5.74
N ILE A 809 -37.65 -37.09 6.74
CA ILE A 809 -36.86 -35.85 6.76
C ILE A 809 -35.73 -35.94 5.73
N VAL A 810 -35.07 -37.11 5.64
CA VAL A 810 -33.99 -37.36 4.66
C VAL A 810 -34.49 -37.28 3.22
N GLU A 811 -35.66 -37.86 2.93
CA GLU A 811 -36.30 -37.76 1.61
C GLU A 811 -36.61 -36.31 1.21
N THR A 812 -37.11 -35.51 2.15
CA THR A 812 -37.43 -34.09 1.94
C THR A 812 -36.18 -33.25 1.63
N ILE A 813 -35.08 -33.48 2.37
CA ILE A 813 -33.80 -32.77 2.18
C ILE A 813 -33.17 -33.11 0.81
N LEU A 814 -33.18 -34.39 0.42
CA LEU A 814 -32.58 -34.84 -0.84
C LEU A 814 -33.31 -34.31 -2.07
N LEU A 815 -34.64 -34.16 -2.01
CA LEU A 815 -35.45 -33.61 -3.12
C LEU A 815 -35.31 -32.09 -3.27
N TYR A 816 -34.95 -31.37 -2.21
CA TYR A 816 -34.91 -29.90 -2.22
C TYR A 816 -33.54 -29.33 -2.65
N ILE A 817 -32.43 -29.95 -2.24
CA ILE A 817 -31.10 -29.34 -2.36
C ILE A 817 -30.35 -29.79 -3.63
N TRP A 818 -30.44 -31.05 -4.05
CA TRP A 818 -29.54 -31.64 -5.07
C TRP A 818 -30.24 -31.91 -6.42
N ARG A 819 -30.45 -30.86 -7.24
CA ARG A 819 -31.04 -30.96 -8.60
C ARG A 819 -30.14 -31.68 -9.63
N ILE A 820 -29.87 -32.97 -9.42
CA ILE A 820 -28.89 -33.76 -10.19
C ILE A 820 -29.54 -34.97 -10.90
N PRO A 821 -29.31 -35.18 -12.22
CA PRO A 821 -29.68 -36.42 -12.91
C PRO A 821 -28.83 -37.62 -12.44
N ARG A 822 -29.49 -38.77 -12.21
CA ARG A 822 -28.88 -40.06 -11.80
C ARG A 822 -27.92 -40.64 -12.85
N PRO A 823 -27.02 -41.61 -12.54
CA PRO A 823 -27.00 -42.49 -11.34
C PRO A 823 -25.62 -42.56 -10.61
N SER A 824 -25.42 -43.16 -9.43
CA SER A 824 -26.21 -44.18 -8.69
C SER A 824 -26.05 -43.97 -7.17
N LEU A 825 -27.12 -44.17 -6.38
CA LEU A 825 -27.05 -44.20 -4.91
C LEU A 825 -27.70 -45.49 -4.39
N ILE A 826 -27.03 -46.18 -3.47
CA ILE A 826 -27.57 -47.29 -2.67
C ILE A 826 -27.45 -46.86 -1.21
N MET A 827 -28.56 -46.85 -0.48
CA MET A 827 -28.59 -46.54 0.95
C MET A 827 -28.86 -47.80 1.76
N GLN A 828 -28.12 -47.97 2.85
CA GLN A 828 -28.40 -48.95 3.90
C GLN A 828 -28.88 -48.17 5.13
N VAL A 829 -30.01 -48.57 5.71
CA VAL A 829 -30.53 -48.02 6.96
C VAL A 829 -30.37 -49.07 8.05
N THR A 830 -29.49 -48.84 9.01
CA THR A 830 -29.40 -49.64 10.24
C THR A 830 -30.34 -49.05 11.28
N GLY A 831 -31.35 -49.81 11.70
CA GLY A 831 -32.35 -49.36 12.68
C GLY A 831 -33.76 -49.92 12.50
N GLY A 832 -34.08 -50.56 11.35
CA GLY A 832 -35.40 -51.18 11.16
C GLY A 832 -35.49 -52.11 9.94
N HIS A 833 -36.28 -53.17 10.05
CA HIS A 833 -36.43 -54.21 9.02
C HIS A 833 -37.29 -53.79 7.82
N LYS A 834 -36.81 -52.89 6.95
CA LYS A 834 -37.38 -52.70 5.59
C LYS A 834 -36.29 -52.44 4.54
N TYR A 835 -36.40 -53.13 3.41
CA TYR A 835 -35.60 -52.91 2.21
C TYR A 835 -36.47 -52.29 1.12
N PHE A 836 -35.97 -51.27 0.41
CA PHE A 836 -36.62 -50.72 -0.77
C PHE A 836 -35.74 -50.91 -2.01
N LYS A 837 -36.35 -51.35 -3.12
CA LYS A 837 -35.67 -51.65 -4.39
C LYS A 837 -36.42 -50.97 -5.54
N LEU A 838 -35.96 -49.78 -5.93
CA LEU A 838 -36.50 -49.06 -7.08
C LEU A 838 -35.71 -49.40 -8.35
N ARG A 839 -36.30 -50.23 -9.22
CA ARG A 839 -35.93 -50.33 -10.64
C ARG A 839 -36.82 -49.37 -11.42
N GLY A 840 -36.23 -48.57 -12.31
CA GLY A 840 -36.90 -47.38 -12.85
C GLY A 840 -37.68 -47.60 -14.15
N LYS A 841 -38.58 -46.65 -14.39
CA LYS A 841 -38.77 -45.97 -15.68
C LYS A 841 -39.38 -44.60 -15.39
N MET A 842 -39.22 -43.65 -16.32
CA MET A 842 -39.79 -42.30 -16.21
C MET A 842 -41.11 -42.28 -16.97
N GLU A 843 -42.19 -41.79 -16.36
CA GLU A 843 -43.37 -41.31 -17.08
C GLU A 843 -43.73 -39.90 -16.58
N VAL A 844 -44.05 -39.04 -17.54
CA VAL A 844 -44.34 -37.62 -17.34
C VAL A 844 -45.82 -37.49 -16.96
N ASN A 845 -46.12 -36.95 -15.76
CA ASN A 845 -47.38 -36.25 -15.40
C ASN A 845 -47.49 -35.83 -13.92
N PHE A 846 -46.55 -36.15 -13.04
CA PHE A 846 -46.71 -35.96 -11.58
C PHE A 846 -46.71 -34.49 -11.08
N LEU A 847 -46.28 -33.51 -11.89
CA LEU A 847 -46.11 -32.13 -11.41
C LEU A 847 -47.46 -31.40 -11.22
N ASP A 848 -48.50 -31.78 -11.96
CA ASP A 848 -49.75 -31.01 -12.05
C ASP A 848 -50.74 -31.31 -10.90
N ASP A 849 -50.64 -32.50 -10.28
CA ASP A 849 -51.43 -32.87 -9.08
C ASP A 849 -50.77 -32.40 -7.77
N PHE A 850 -49.43 -32.31 -7.74
CA PHE A 850 -48.71 -31.84 -6.55
C PHE A 850 -49.02 -30.36 -6.23
N VAL A 851 -49.08 -29.52 -7.26
CA VAL A 851 -49.39 -28.08 -7.12
C VAL A 851 -50.84 -27.85 -6.66
N LYS A 852 -51.80 -28.66 -7.13
CA LYS A 852 -53.22 -28.49 -6.80
C LYS A 852 -53.58 -28.90 -5.37
N THR A 853 -52.76 -29.73 -4.72
CA THR A 853 -53.14 -30.40 -3.46
C THR A 853 -52.54 -29.75 -2.20
N LYS A 854 -51.41 -29.02 -2.28
CA LYS A 854 -50.72 -28.47 -1.08
C LYS A 854 -50.75 -26.95 -0.86
N PHE A 855 -51.14 -26.12 -1.83
CA PHE A 855 -51.19 -24.65 -1.66
C PHE A 855 -52.59 -24.08 -1.40
N LYS A 856 -53.44 -24.82 -0.67
CA LYS A 856 -54.74 -24.37 -0.16
C LYS A 856 -54.93 -24.69 1.33
N THR A 857 -54.06 -24.17 2.19
CA THR A 857 -54.40 -23.61 3.51
C THR A 857 -53.12 -23.18 4.22
N HIS A 858 -52.93 -21.86 4.39
CA HIS A 858 -52.81 -21.20 5.69
C HIS A 858 -52.62 -19.70 5.43
N LYS A 859 -53.73 -18.96 5.51
CA LYS A 859 -53.71 -17.51 5.81
C LYS A 859 -53.59 -17.39 7.32
N ASN A 860 -52.51 -16.79 7.79
CA ASN A 860 -52.42 -15.88 8.94
C ASN A 860 -50.93 -15.54 9.15
#